data_AF-A0A953CCU5-F1
#
_entry.id   AF-A0A953CCU5-F1
#
_cell.length_a   1.000
_cell.length_b   1.000
_cell.length_c   1.000
_cell.angle_alpha   90.00
_cell.angle_beta   90.00
_cell.angle_gamma   90.00
#
_symmetry.space_group_name_H-M   'P 1'
#
loop_
_entity.id
_entity.type
_entity.pdbx_description
1 polymer ?
#
loop_
_entity_poly.entity_id
_entity_poly.type
_entity_poly.pdbx_seq_one_letter_code
_entity_poly.pdbx_strand_id
1 'polypeptide(L)'
;MTTATEAKWIPTYCYNCVAGPDMLTVKVEDGVATEVAPNFCGKGIHPGDGKPCVKAYGLIQKTYSPHRVLTPMRRTNPRKGIDEDPRFEPITWDEALDLVAAKLREIRARGLVDEAGLPRVAASFGHGGTPANYMGTFPAFLSAWGPIDFSFGSGQGVKCVHSEHLYGEYWHRAFTVAADTPYTEYNVAFGANVEVTGGVAAVARHADARVRGVKRVFVEPHLSVTAAVSAEWIPIKPKTDAAFMFAMIRTMLHERPRDHLDLAFLRDRTASPYLVGPNGYYLRDTASGKPLLWDTRRGAAVPFDTPGAVPALEGNFTVESAWEQGPDEDRWVHREVVAQPSYAKLVAHVAPYSPEWAESICDVPAARIRRVANEFVDHARVGETIEIDGQRLPFRPVSVTLGKTVNNGWGAFDCCWARTVLAVLVGALEVPGGTLGTTIRINRPHEDRHRSVQPGDDGFMVHGLNPTDPKRWMRKPTGRNAHRTLVPLVGNGPWSQALGPTHLAWMWQEQAPESLMNPAFPELWITFRTNPAISFWDTRGLSKTMARFPFMVSFAYTIDETNWMADILLPEATDLESLQLIRLGRTKFVEQYWEHEGFILRQPAVEPRGDARDFTWISTELARRTGLLGEYNAAINRGAGGVPLRGQGFDFSLDPSRVHSVEEIWDAACRAATAGITGGREVRDLAWFKENGFYSQRYSQRGWYLYPTLAEQNLRFELPYQERLTRSGRELERRLHEQGIHWWDDQLTEYQFLPAWHDLPGRWERALARQGAKPDEFPFWLLTTKSMQFHASGNASIQLMDEVSRNVRGHRGVVVNTATAARLGIGEGDLVEVVSTVSTTRGPAIVNQGIRPDTLLIVGQFDHWATPYAKDLQAPSLNTVAPMSLELTDATGSGSDLVRVALRRVARSGRR
;
A
#
# COMPACT_ATOMS: atom_id res chain seq x y z
N MET A 1 -45.14 27.91 22.58
CA MET A 1 -44.08 27.26 23.38
C MET A 1 -43.36 26.28 22.47
N THR A 2 -42.26 26.72 21.84
CA THR A 2 -41.35 25.84 21.11
C THR A 2 -40.56 25.04 22.15
N THR A 3 -40.86 23.75 22.29
CA THR A 3 -40.00 22.82 23.03
C THR A 3 -38.61 22.92 22.42
N ALA A 4 -37.63 23.40 23.17
CA ALA A 4 -36.24 23.40 22.75
C ALA A 4 -35.87 21.95 22.44
N THR A 5 -35.62 21.64 21.17
CA THR A 5 -35.24 20.30 20.75
C THR A 5 -33.80 20.06 21.20
N GLU A 6 -33.63 19.01 22.00
CA GLU A 6 -32.36 18.68 22.64
C GLU A 6 -31.39 18.13 21.58
N ALA A 7 -30.35 18.89 21.27
CA ALA A 7 -29.28 18.44 20.38
C ALA A 7 -28.54 17.25 20.99
N LYS A 8 -28.33 16.18 20.21
CA LYS A 8 -27.61 14.97 20.64
C LYS A 8 -26.27 14.87 19.95
N TRP A 9 -25.25 14.40 20.67
CA TRP A 9 -23.93 14.11 20.10
C TRP A 9 -23.73 12.60 20.03
N ILE A 10 -23.61 12.08 18.81
CA ILE A 10 -23.46 10.65 18.55
C ILE A 10 -21.98 10.33 18.29
N PRO A 11 -21.33 9.47 19.10
CA PRO A 11 -19.96 9.07 18.86
C PRO A 11 -19.88 8.09 17.69
N THR A 12 -18.94 8.32 16.77
CA THR A 12 -18.69 7.46 15.61
C THR A 12 -17.25 7.66 15.14
N TYR A 13 -16.90 7.21 13.94
CA TYR A 13 -15.57 7.47 13.36
C TYR A 13 -15.62 7.80 11.87
N CYS A 14 -14.59 8.49 11.41
CA CYS A 14 -14.31 8.66 9.99
C CYS A 14 -13.27 7.63 9.56
N TYR A 15 -13.62 6.86 8.53
CA TYR A 15 -12.69 6.02 7.78
C TYR A 15 -12.75 6.41 6.30
N ASN A 16 -12.58 7.71 6.05
CA ASN A 16 -12.36 8.26 4.71
C ASN A 16 -10.89 8.15 4.28
N CYS A 17 -9.98 7.54 5.03
CA CYS A 17 -8.70 7.10 4.45
C CYS A 17 -8.12 5.94 5.27
N VAL A 18 -7.14 5.23 4.69
CA VAL A 18 -6.47 4.09 5.33
C VAL A 18 -5.58 4.46 6.53
N ALA A 19 -5.44 5.76 6.84
CA ALA A 19 -4.70 6.24 8.01
C ALA A 19 -5.59 6.41 9.27
N GLY A 20 -6.92 6.33 9.12
CA GLY A 20 -7.88 6.33 10.23
C GLY A 20 -7.96 4.97 10.95
N PRO A 21 -8.94 4.74 11.83
CA PRO A 21 -10.14 5.56 12.03
C PRO A 21 -9.87 6.82 12.86
N ASP A 22 -10.34 7.97 12.36
CA ASP A 22 -10.37 9.22 13.12
C ASP A 22 -11.61 9.23 14.03
N MET A 23 -11.41 9.37 15.35
CA MET A 23 -12.51 9.43 16.32
C MET A 23 -13.24 10.77 16.23
N LEU A 24 -14.58 10.76 16.16
CA LEU A 24 -15.38 11.98 16.07
C LEU A 24 -16.76 11.82 16.73
N THR A 25 -17.45 12.94 16.93
CA THR A 25 -18.86 12.98 17.30
C THR A 25 -19.64 13.75 16.23
N VAL A 26 -20.92 13.43 16.08
CA VAL A 26 -21.84 14.13 15.17
C VAL A 26 -22.98 14.71 15.96
N LYS A 27 -23.20 16.02 15.81
CA LYS A 27 -24.35 16.71 16.38
C LYS A 27 -25.58 16.44 15.53
N VAL A 28 -26.68 16.05 16.17
CA VAL A 28 -27.97 15.77 15.55
C VAL A 28 -29.04 16.66 16.18
N GLU A 29 -29.72 17.43 15.34
CA GLU A 29 -30.80 18.34 15.69
C GLU A 29 -32.00 18.00 14.81
N ASP A 30 -33.14 17.71 15.42
CA ASP A 30 -34.39 17.36 14.71
C ASP A 30 -34.24 16.21 13.69
N GLY A 31 -33.40 15.22 14.02
CA GLY A 31 -33.10 14.07 13.15
C GLY A 31 -32.13 14.38 12.00
N VAL A 32 -31.52 15.57 11.98
CA VAL A 32 -30.56 16.02 10.97
C VAL A 32 -29.17 16.15 11.57
N ALA A 33 -28.15 15.58 10.94
CA ALA A 33 -26.75 15.75 11.31
C ALA A 33 -26.29 17.15 10.88
N THR A 34 -25.91 18.00 11.82
CA THR A 34 -25.57 19.41 11.55
C THR A 34 -24.07 19.68 11.65
N GLU A 35 -23.33 18.92 12.46
CA GLU A 35 -21.94 19.23 12.78
C GLU A 35 -21.09 17.97 13.03
N VAL A 36 -19.83 17.99 12.62
CA VAL A 36 -18.80 17.03 13.00
C VAL A 36 -17.84 17.70 13.98
N ALA A 37 -17.62 17.10 15.14
CA ALA A 37 -16.66 17.59 16.14
C ALA A 37 -15.66 16.50 16.56
N PRO A 38 -14.50 16.87 17.12
CA PRO A 38 -13.61 15.93 17.79
C PRO A 38 -14.32 15.09 18.86
N ASN A 39 -13.89 13.85 19.04
CA ASN A 39 -14.27 13.02 20.19
C ASN A 39 -13.16 13.03 21.24
N PHE A 40 -13.17 14.02 22.13
CA PHE A 40 -12.13 14.18 23.15
C PHE A 40 -12.11 13.11 24.24
N CYS A 41 -13.07 12.17 24.26
CA CYS A 41 -12.95 10.95 25.07
C CYS A 41 -11.71 10.13 24.66
N GLY A 42 -11.22 10.29 23.42
CA GLY A 42 -9.98 9.69 22.95
C GLY A 42 -8.68 10.40 23.37
N LYS A 43 -8.74 11.50 24.14
CA LYS A 43 -7.55 12.25 24.57
C LYS A 43 -6.64 11.39 25.46
N GLY A 44 -5.35 11.34 25.15
CA GLY A 44 -4.38 10.48 25.86
C GLY A 44 -4.53 8.97 25.58
N ILE A 45 -5.48 8.57 24.72
CA ILE A 45 -5.71 7.19 24.28
C ILE A 45 -5.33 7.05 22.81
N HIS A 46 -5.92 7.89 21.96
CA HIS A 46 -5.65 7.99 20.52
C HIS A 46 -4.52 9.02 20.29
N PRO A 47 -3.50 8.73 19.45
CA PRO A 47 -2.36 9.65 19.22
C PRO A 47 -2.73 11.04 18.69
N GLY A 48 -3.82 11.13 17.92
CA GLY A 48 -4.41 12.42 17.50
C GLY A 48 -5.31 13.10 18.53
N ASP A 49 -5.36 12.63 19.79
CA ASP A 49 -6.20 13.12 20.89
C ASP A 49 -7.69 13.27 20.55
N GLY A 50 -8.24 12.30 19.81
CA GLY A 50 -9.65 12.31 19.43
C GLY A 50 -10.03 13.33 18.35
N LYS A 51 -9.05 13.95 17.68
CA LYS A 51 -9.29 14.92 16.59
C LYS A 51 -9.42 14.20 15.24
N PRO A 52 -10.30 14.64 14.34
CA PRO A 52 -10.31 14.20 12.95
C PRO A 52 -9.53 15.14 12.02
N CYS A 53 -9.15 14.64 10.84
CA CYS A 53 -8.57 15.48 9.80
C CYS A 53 -9.63 16.26 8.98
N VAL A 54 -9.17 17.19 8.13
CA VAL A 54 -10.03 18.08 7.31
C VAL A 54 -11.10 17.35 6.49
N LYS A 55 -10.83 16.10 6.06
CA LYS A 55 -11.75 15.29 5.25
C LYS A 55 -13.04 14.95 5.99
N ALA A 56 -12.99 14.80 7.31
CA ALA A 56 -14.14 14.38 8.10
C ALA A 56 -15.24 15.45 8.15
N TYR A 57 -14.88 16.74 8.11
CA TYR A 57 -15.86 17.84 8.11
C TYR A 57 -16.72 17.86 6.83
N GLY A 58 -16.25 17.25 5.74
CA GLY A 58 -17.06 17.05 4.53
C GLY A 58 -18.19 16.04 4.68
N LEU A 59 -18.23 15.23 5.75
CA LEU A 59 -19.22 14.16 5.90
C LEU A 59 -20.67 14.67 5.95
N ILE A 60 -20.92 15.84 6.54
CA ILE A 60 -22.26 16.44 6.56
C ILE A 60 -22.75 16.71 5.12
N GLN A 61 -21.94 17.41 4.31
CA GLN A 61 -22.27 17.66 2.91
C GLN A 61 -22.33 16.37 2.09
N LYS A 62 -21.53 15.35 2.45
CA LYS A 62 -21.61 14.03 1.80
C LYS A 62 -22.99 13.39 2.02
N THR A 63 -23.44 13.31 3.27
CA THR A 63 -24.75 12.73 3.64
C THR A 63 -25.91 13.45 2.96
N TYR A 64 -25.84 14.79 2.89
CA TYR A 64 -26.90 15.62 2.31
C TYR A 64 -26.70 16.05 0.86
N SER A 65 -25.76 15.44 0.14
CA SER A 65 -25.51 15.77 -1.26
C SER A 65 -26.79 15.64 -2.11
N PRO A 66 -27.11 16.65 -2.93
CA PRO A 66 -28.28 16.60 -3.81
C PRO A 66 -28.11 15.63 -4.98
N HIS A 67 -26.89 15.13 -5.20
CA HIS A 67 -26.56 14.21 -6.29
C HIS A 67 -26.46 12.76 -5.84
N ARG A 68 -26.78 12.47 -4.56
CA ARG A 68 -26.69 11.13 -4.02
C ARG A 68 -27.70 10.20 -4.71
N VAL A 69 -27.28 9.00 -5.05
CA VAL A 69 -28.17 7.92 -5.47
C VAL A 69 -28.92 7.43 -4.22
N LEU A 70 -30.24 7.58 -4.22
CA LEU A 70 -31.10 7.30 -3.05
C LEU A 70 -32.02 6.10 -3.23
N THR A 71 -32.12 5.55 -4.43
CA THR A 71 -32.95 4.37 -4.73
C THR A 71 -32.21 3.50 -5.74
N PRO A 72 -32.38 2.16 -5.75
CA PRO A 72 -31.79 1.31 -6.77
C PRO A 72 -32.17 1.77 -8.18
N MET A 73 -31.24 1.65 -9.12
CA MET A 73 -31.47 2.06 -10.51
C MET A 73 -30.98 1.00 -11.49
N ARG A 74 -31.67 0.91 -12.63
CA ARG A 74 -31.30 0.06 -13.77
C ARG A 74 -31.01 0.90 -15.00
N ARG A 75 -29.98 0.55 -15.75
CA ARG A 75 -29.70 1.11 -17.09
C ARG A 75 -30.81 0.72 -18.07
N THR A 76 -31.26 1.66 -18.90
CA THR A 76 -32.19 1.36 -20.00
C THR A 76 -31.54 1.44 -21.39
N ASN A 77 -30.45 2.20 -21.55
CA ASN A 77 -29.67 2.19 -22.79
C ASN A 77 -28.70 1.01 -22.80
N PRO A 78 -28.82 0.01 -23.70
CA PRO A 78 -27.93 -1.16 -23.70
C PRO A 78 -26.48 -0.84 -24.09
N ARG A 79 -26.21 0.33 -24.70
CA ARG A 79 -24.86 0.76 -25.06
C ARG A 79 -24.15 1.36 -23.84
N LYS A 80 -22.87 1.02 -23.68
CA LYS A 80 -21.99 1.51 -22.62
C LYS A 80 -20.85 2.30 -23.24
N GLY A 81 -20.46 3.41 -22.63
CA GLY A 81 -19.37 4.25 -23.12
C GLY A 81 -19.38 5.64 -22.47
N ILE A 82 -18.28 6.38 -22.62
CA ILE A 82 -18.17 7.76 -22.10
C ILE A 82 -19.25 8.67 -22.71
N ASP A 83 -19.55 8.49 -24.00
CA ASP A 83 -20.51 9.31 -24.75
C ASP A 83 -21.92 8.68 -24.82
N GLU A 84 -22.16 7.59 -24.10
CA GLU A 84 -23.46 6.89 -24.08
C GLU A 84 -24.16 7.17 -22.75
N ASP A 85 -25.26 7.93 -22.79
CA ASP A 85 -26.10 8.17 -21.61
C ASP A 85 -26.74 6.84 -21.15
N PRO A 86 -26.50 6.39 -19.91
CA PRO A 86 -27.03 5.12 -19.40
C PRO A 86 -28.56 5.12 -19.25
N ARG A 87 -29.19 6.31 -19.19
CA ARG A 87 -30.64 6.48 -18.97
C ARG A 87 -31.14 5.62 -17.81
N PHE A 88 -30.49 5.78 -16.66
CA PHE A 88 -30.86 5.07 -15.44
C PHE A 88 -32.31 5.37 -15.05
N GLU A 89 -33.09 4.33 -14.77
CA GLU A 89 -34.43 4.43 -14.23
C GLU A 89 -34.48 3.83 -12.81
N PRO A 90 -35.23 4.43 -11.87
CA PRO A 90 -35.46 3.84 -10.54
C PRO A 90 -36.16 2.48 -10.62
N ILE A 91 -35.72 1.53 -9.80
CA ILE A 91 -36.36 0.23 -9.59
C ILE A 91 -36.42 -0.08 -8.09
N THR A 92 -37.26 -1.04 -7.69
CA THR A 92 -37.34 -1.44 -6.27
C THR A 92 -36.11 -2.24 -5.85
N TRP A 93 -35.85 -2.32 -4.54
CA TRP A 93 -34.82 -3.21 -4.00
C TRP A 93 -35.05 -4.68 -4.35
N ASP A 94 -36.31 -5.14 -4.33
CA ASP A 94 -36.62 -6.52 -4.69
C ASP A 94 -36.27 -6.81 -6.14
N GLU A 95 -36.63 -5.92 -7.07
CA GLU A 95 -36.27 -6.06 -8.49
C GLU A 95 -34.75 -6.04 -8.67
N ALA A 96 -34.05 -5.08 -8.05
CA ALA A 96 -32.60 -4.95 -8.18
C ALA A 96 -31.87 -6.20 -7.66
N LEU A 97 -32.22 -6.68 -6.47
CA LEU A 97 -31.60 -7.84 -5.85
C LEU A 97 -31.98 -9.15 -6.56
N ASP A 98 -33.19 -9.27 -7.12
CA ASP A 98 -33.56 -10.43 -7.92
C ASP A 98 -32.79 -10.49 -9.24
N LEU A 99 -32.58 -9.36 -9.92
CA LEU A 99 -31.74 -9.30 -11.12
C LEU A 99 -30.30 -9.73 -10.83
N VAL A 100 -29.70 -9.18 -9.77
CA VAL A 100 -28.32 -9.52 -9.38
C VAL A 100 -28.22 -10.98 -8.94
N ALA A 101 -29.14 -11.45 -8.09
CA ALA A 101 -29.14 -12.83 -7.61
C ALA A 101 -29.44 -13.83 -8.72
N ALA A 102 -30.30 -13.49 -9.70
CA ALA A 102 -30.54 -14.33 -10.87
C ALA A 102 -29.25 -14.51 -11.69
N LYS A 103 -28.50 -13.42 -11.94
CA LYS A 103 -27.22 -13.49 -12.66
C LYS A 103 -26.19 -14.34 -11.90
N LEU A 104 -26.10 -14.18 -10.58
CA LEU A 104 -25.22 -15.00 -9.74
C LEU A 104 -25.63 -16.48 -9.75
N ARG A 105 -26.93 -16.80 -9.64
CA ARG A 105 -27.40 -18.19 -9.73
C ARG A 105 -27.10 -18.81 -11.10
N GLU A 106 -27.28 -18.06 -12.19
CA GLU A 106 -26.91 -18.47 -13.54
C GLU A 106 -25.41 -18.81 -13.65
N ILE A 107 -24.54 -17.93 -13.16
CA ILE A 107 -23.08 -18.17 -13.12
C ILE A 107 -22.78 -19.43 -12.32
N ARG A 108 -23.34 -19.56 -11.11
CA ARG A 108 -23.09 -20.72 -10.25
C ARG A 108 -23.55 -22.04 -10.90
N ALA A 109 -24.67 -22.02 -11.62
CA ALA A 109 -25.16 -23.19 -12.35
C ALA A 109 -24.21 -23.64 -13.48
N ARG A 110 -23.47 -22.70 -14.09
CA ARG A 110 -22.45 -22.98 -15.11
C ARG A 110 -21.05 -23.27 -14.53
N GLY A 111 -20.85 -23.02 -13.25
CA GLY A 111 -19.56 -23.15 -12.56
C GLY A 111 -18.91 -21.78 -12.28
N LEU A 112 -18.17 -21.69 -11.17
CA LEU A 112 -17.63 -20.42 -10.66
C LEU A 112 -16.43 -19.88 -11.44
N VAL A 113 -15.78 -20.74 -12.24
CA VAL A 113 -14.65 -20.40 -13.11
C VAL A 113 -15.00 -20.68 -14.56
N ASP A 114 -14.35 -19.96 -15.47
CA ASP A 114 -14.47 -20.13 -16.91
C ASP A 114 -13.61 -21.28 -17.44
N GLU A 115 -13.64 -21.48 -18.74
CA GLU A 115 -12.91 -22.54 -19.45
C GLU A 115 -11.39 -22.36 -19.36
N ALA A 116 -10.92 -21.13 -19.07
CA ALA A 116 -9.53 -20.82 -18.80
C ALA A 116 -9.14 -21.01 -17.31
N GLY A 117 -10.11 -21.37 -16.45
CA GLY A 117 -9.91 -21.55 -15.01
C GLY A 117 -9.92 -20.23 -14.22
N LEU A 118 -10.40 -19.13 -14.81
CA LEU A 118 -10.44 -17.81 -14.19
C LEU A 118 -11.83 -17.55 -13.59
N PRO A 119 -11.96 -16.80 -12.47
CA PRO A 119 -13.26 -16.56 -11.88
C PRO A 119 -14.20 -15.81 -12.82
N ARG A 120 -15.46 -16.24 -12.88
CA ARG A 120 -16.53 -15.60 -13.69
C ARG A 120 -17.08 -14.32 -13.04
N VAL A 121 -16.87 -14.14 -11.74
CA VAL A 121 -17.24 -12.92 -11.00
C VAL A 121 -15.99 -12.16 -10.62
N ALA A 122 -15.97 -10.86 -10.93
CA ALA A 122 -14.94 -9.95 -10.47
C ALA A 122 -15.49 -8.97 -9.43
N ALA A 123 -14.60 -8.47 -8.58
CA ALA A 123 -14.94 -7.38 -7.67
C ALA A 123 -13.78 -6.40 -7.52
N SER A 124 -14.10 -5.11 -7.38
CA SER A 124 -13.10 -4.07 -7.20
C SER A 124 -13.55 -3.08 -6.14
N PHE A 125 -12.70 -2.88 -5.14
CA PHE A 125 -13.01 -2.04 -3.99
C PHE A 125 -11.94 -0.96 -3.83
N GLY A 126 -12.37 0.28 -3.59
CA GLY A 126 -11.46 1.36 -3.27
C GLY A 126 -10.98 1.30 -1.83
N HIS A 127 -10.60 2.46 -1.27
CA HIS A 127 -10.21 2.58 0.14
C HIS A 127 -9.04 1.67 0.56
N GLY A 128 -8.10 1.44 -0.35
CA GLY A 128 -6.99 0.53 -0.09
C GLY A 128 -7.43 -0.91 0.11
N GLY A 129 -8.58 -1.35 -0.43
CA GLY A 129 -8.97 -2.77 -0.48
C GLY A 129 -9.27 -3.43 0.86
N THR A 130 -9.69 -2.68 1.89
CA THR A 130 -9.98 -3.22 3.23
C THR A 130 -11.49 -3.36 3.50
N PRO A 131 -12.22 -4.24 2.79
CA PRO A 131 -13.68 -4.26 2.80
C PRO A 131 -14.27 -4.52 4.19
N ALA A 132 -13.56 -5.27 5.04
CA ALA A 132 -13.93 -5.51 6.44
C ALA A 132 -14.02 -4.24 7.31
N ASN A 133 -13.56 -3.08 6.82
CA ASN A 133 -13.61 -1.81 7.56
C ASN A 133 -14.74 -0.87 7.09
N TYR A 134 -15.46 -1.17 6.00
CA TYR A 134 -16.47 -0.23 5.48
C TYR A 134 -17.59 -0.88 4.63
N MET A 135 -17.59 -2.19 4.43
CA MET A 135 -18.58 -2.94 3.65
C MET A 135 -19.46 -3.87 4.50
N GLY A 136 -19.51 -3.62 5.81
CA GLY A 136 -20.18 -4.49 6.76
C GLY A 136 -19.76 -5.95 6.61
N THR A 137 -20.72 -6.85 6.41
CA THR A 137 -20.49 -8.30 6.25
C THR A 137 -20.33 -8.75 4.80
N PHE A 138 -20.20 -7.87 3.82
CA PHE A 138 -19.98 -8.27 2.42
C PHE A 138 -18.76 -9.17 2.19
N PRO A 139 -17.62 -9.02 2.91
CA PRO A 139 -16.53 -9.99 2.80
C PRO A 139 -16.95 -11.43 3.13
N ALA A 140 -17.94 -11.63 4.01
CA ALA A 140 -18.49 -12.94 4.30
C ALA A 140 -19.30 -13.48 3.11
N PHE A 141 -20.03 -12.62 2.38
CA PHE A 141 -20.73 -13.00 1.16
C PHE A 141 -19.74 -13.40 0.05
N LEU A 142 -18.67 -12.62 -0.15
CA LEU A 142 -17.60 -12.97 -1.10
C LEU A 142 -16.91 -14.30 -0.72
N SER A 143 -16.67 -14.52 0.58
CA SER A 143 -16.11 -15.79 1.07
C SER A 143 -17.06 -16.97 0.87
N ALA A 144 -18.37 -16.77 0.99
CA ALA A 144 -19.39 -17.80 0.77
C ALA A 144 -19.58 -18.11 -0.73
N TRP A 145 -19.37 -17.11 -1.58
CA TRP A 145 -19.39 -17.28 -3.03
C TRP A 145 -18.26 -18.20 -3.51
N GLY A 146 -17.04 -18.00 -3.01
CA GLY A 146 -15.86 -18.76 -3.42
C GLY A 146 -14.94 -17.93 -4.34
N PRO A 147 -14.47 -18.46 -5.49
CA PRO A 147 -13.57 -17.73 -6.39
C PRO A 147 -14.16 -16.39 -6.86
N ILE A 148 -13.42 -15.31 -6.60
CA ILE A 148 -13.69 -13.94 -7.07
C ILE A 148 -12.41 -13.40 -7.69
N ASP A 149 -12.53 -12.71 -8.82
CA ASP A 149 -11.41 -12.03 -9.46
C ASP A 149 -11.25 -10.60 -8.92
N PHE A 150 -10.17 -10.37 -8.15
CA PHE A 150 -9.78 -9.04 -7.67
C PHE A 150 -8.75 -8.32 -8.56
N SER A 151 -8.50 -8.81 -9.78
CA SER A 151 -7.41 -8.30 -10.63
C SER A 151 -7.65 -6.91 -11.22
N PHE A 152 -8.90 -6.41 -11.24
CA PHE A 152 -9.30 -5.16 -11.90
C PHE A 152 -9.34 -3.93 -10.96
N GLY A 153 -8.78 -4.00 -9.75
CA GLY A 153 -8.84 -2.91 -8.79
C GLY A 153 -7.75 -1.83 -8.98
N SER A 154 -8.13 -0.55 -9.08
CA SER A 154 -7.15 0.55 -9.10
C SER A 154 -6.60 0.90 -7.71
N GLY A 155 -7.30 0.58 -6.62
CA GLY A 155 -6.94 0.99 -5.26
C GLY A 155 -6.25 -0.06 -4.39
N GLN A 156 -6.17 -1.32 -4.80
CA GLN A 156 -5.86 -2.45 -3.92
C GLN A 156 -4.36 -2.81 -3.83
N GLY A 157 -3.46 -1.85 -4.03
CA GLY A 157 -2.02 -2.08 -3.84
C GLY A 157 -1.14 -1.46 -4.93
N VAL A 158 -1.44 -1.72 -6.21
CA VAL A 158 -0.64 -1.26 -7.36
C VAL A 158 -0.54 0.28 -7.48
N LYS A 159 -1.57 1.02 -7.09
CA LYS A 159 -1.55 2.49 -6.96
C LYS A 159 -1.37 2.95 -5.49
N CYS A 160 -0.91 2.08 -4.60
CA CYS A 160 -0.47 2.43 -3.25
C CYS A 160 1.07 2.52 -3.22
N VAL A 161 1.72 2.21 -2.09
CA VAL A 161 3.18 2.02 -1.98
C VAL A 161 3.51 0.54 -2.26
N HIS A 162 3.38 0.12 -3.51
CA HIS A 162 3.22 -1.29 -3.87
C HIS A 162 4.42 -2.17 -3.49
N SER A 163 5.63 -1.82 -3.94
CA SER A 163 6.79 -2.69 -3.75
C SER A 163 7.17 -2.73 -2.26
N GLU A 164 7.00 -1.62 -1.55
CA GLU A 164 7.09 -1.53 -0.09
C GLU A 164 6.12 -2.50 0.62
N HIS A 165 4.90 -2.69 0.13
CA HIS A 165 3.97 -3.65 0.72
C HIS A 165 4.51 -5.09 0.69
N LEU A 166 5.25 -5.46 -0.37
CA LEU A 166 5.80 -6.81 -0.51
C LEU A 166 7.10 -6.97 0.27
N TYR A 167 8.07 -6.06 0.07
CA TYR A 167 9.36 -6.12 0.74
C TYR A 167 9.28 -5.81 2.24
N GLY A 168 8.35 -4.93 2.63
CA GLY A 168 8.04 -4.66 4.04
C GLY A 168 7.51 -5.89 4.75
N GLU A 169 6.61 -6.66 4.11
CA GLU A 169 6.12 -7.95 4.65
C GLU A 169 7.24 -8.97 4.78
N TYR A 170 8.16 -8.99 3.81
CA TYR A 170 9.29 -9.90 3.77
C TYR A 170 10.32 -9.62 4.89
N TRP A 171 10.75 -8.37 5.08
CA TRP A 171 11.82 -8.02 6.01
C TRP A 171 11.37 -7.51 7.38
N HIS A 172 10.22 -6.83 7.45
CA HIS A 172 9.78 -6.09 8.63
C HIS A 172 8.51 -6.67 9.28
N ARG A 173 7.90 -7.69 8.66
CA ARG A 173 6.49 -8.06 8.95
C ARG A 173 5.60 -6.83 8.90
N ALA A 174 5.67 -6.11 7.78
CA ALA A 174 5.02 -4.83 7.66
C ALA A 174 4.56 -4.51 6.24
N PHE A 175 3.26 -4.46 6.03
CA PHE A 175 2.63 -3.83 4.89
C PHE A 175 3.06 -2.35 4.72
N THR A 176 3.35 -1.64 5.80
CA THR A 176 3.87 -0.27 5.75
C THR A 176 5.02 -0.10 6.73
N VAL A 177 6.11 0.50 6.27
CA VAL A 177 7.27 0.83 7.11
C VAL A 177 7.40 2.33 7.26
N ALA A 178 7.66 2.78 8.49
CA ALA A 178 7.71 4.20 8.84
C ALA A 178 8.77 4.47 9.91
N ALA A 179 9.01 5.75 10.19
CA ALA A 179 9.90 6.18 11.27
C ALA A 179 9.21 6.02 12.62
N ASP A 180 9.95 5.65 13.67
CA ASP A 180 9.49 5.79 15.05
C ASP A 180 9.44 7.27 15.44
N THR A 181 8.47 8.02 14.89
CA THR A 181 8.36 9.47 15.06
C THR A 181 8.24 9.94 16.50
N PRO A 182 7.85 9.12 17.51
CA PRO A 182 8.06 9.46 18.92
C PRO A 182 9.52 9.65 19.36
N TYR A 183 10.48 8.92 18.78
CA TYR A 183 11.87 8.87 19.26
C TYR A 183 12.92 9.20 18.19
N THR A 184 12.55 9.23 16.92
CA THR A 184 13.46 9.59 15.82
C THR A 184 13.94 11.03 15.97
N GLU A 185 15.25 11.26 15.82
CA GLU A 185 15.88 12.59 15.85
C GLU A 185 16.42 13.02 14.48
N TYR A 186 16.77 12.07 13.60
CA TYR A 186 17.24 12.36 12.25
C TYR A 186 16.54 11.47 11.21
N ASN A 187 15.84 12.09 10.27
CA ASN A 187 15.07 11.39 9.24
C ASN A 187 15.48 11.84 7.83
N VAL A 188 15.82 10.90 6.96
CA VAL A 188 16.02 11.18 5.53
C VAL A 188 14.80 10.66 4.77
N ALA A 189 13.94 11.57 4.33
CA ALA A 189 12.67 11.23 3.71
C ALA A 189 12.73 11.43 2.19
N PHE A 190 12.46 10.36 1.42
CA PHE A 190 12.42 10.39 -0.05
C PHE A 190 10.98 10.42 -0.54
N GLY A 191 10.46 11.59 -0.92
CA GLY A 191 9.10 11.77 -1.45
C GLY A 191 7.94 11.44 -0.48
N ALA A 192 8.21 11.19 0.80
CA ALA A 192 7.23 10.78 1.81
C ALA A 192 6.43 11.97 2.37
N ASN A 193 5.41 12.45 1.64
CA ASN A 193 4.64 13.65 1.96
C ASN A 193 3.61 13.45 3.13
N VAL A 194 4.10 13.05 4.31
CA VAL A 194 3.29 12.62 5.46
C VAL A 194 2.39 13.72 6.04
N GLU A 195 2.79 15.00 5.97
CA GLU A 195 1.94 16.10 6.47
C GLU A 195 0.61 16.22 5.70
N VAL A 196 0.55 15.62 4.50
CA VAL A 196 -0.64 15.58 3.64
C VAL A 196 -1.35 14.23 3.71
N THR A 197 -0.58 13.14 3.70
CA THR A 197 -1.12 11.79 3.50
C THR A 197 -1.21 10.94 4.76
N GLY A 198 -0.59 11.36 5.86
CA GLY A 198 -0.42 10.56 7.07
C GLY A 198 -1.65 10.45 7.98
N GLY A 199 -2.75 11.13 7.66
CA GLY A 199 -3.90 11.23 8.57
C GLY A 199 -3.58 12.05 9.82
N VAL A 200 -4.55 12.20 10.72
CA VAL A 200 -4.39 13.08 11.89
C VAL A 200 -3.28 12.62 12.84
N ALA A 201 -3.13 11.30 13.03
CA ALA A 201 -2.17 10.72 13.96
C ALA A 201 -0.72 11.00 13.54
N ALA A 202 -0.36 10.66 12.29
CA ALA A 202 1.00 10.89 11.79
C ALA A 202 1.31 12.39 11.71
N VAL A 203 0.37 13.22 11.22
CA VAL A 203 0.57 14.68 11.16
C VAL A 203 0.85 15.28 12.54
N ALA A 204 0.06 14.89 13.56
CA ALA A 204 0.29 15.35 14.93
C ALA A 204 1.67 14.93 15.45
N ARG A 205 2.08 13.67 15.22
CA ARG A 205 3.39 13.17 15.65
C ARG A 205 4.57 13.81 14.96
N HIS A 206 4.42 14.08 13.67
CA HIS A 206 5.43 14.83 12.94
C HIS A 206 5.52 16.28 13.45
N ALA A 207 4.40 16.90 13.83
CA ALA A 207 4.42 18.20 14.49
C ALA A 207 5.13 18.13 15.85
N ASP A 208 4.82 17.12 16.68
CA ASP A 208 5.49 16.90 17.96
C ASP A 208 7.00 16.65 17.76
N ALA A 209 7.38 15.86 16.77
CA ALA A 209 8.77 15.59 16.43
C ALA A 209 9.52 16.87 16.02
N ARG A 210 8.88 17.77 15.26
CA ARG A 210 9.44 19.10 14.95
C ARG A 210 9.62 19.95 16.20
N VAL A 211 8.66 19.96 17.10
CA VAL A 211 8.76 20.68 18.38
C VAL A 211 9.91 20.12 19.23
N ARG A 212 10.15 18.80 19.20
CA ARG A 212 11.29 18.16 19.86
C ARG A 212 12.64 18.42 19.16
N GLY A 213 12.65 18.94 17.94
CA GLY A 213 13.86 19.29 17.20
C GLY A 213 14.36 18.24 16.21
N VAL A 214 13.49 17.36 15.69
CA VAL A 214 13.88 16.40 14.64
C VAL A 214 14.50 17.12 13.44
N LYS A 215 15.65 16.64 12.97
CA LYS A 215 16.24 17.08 11.69
C LYS A 215 15.75 16.15 10.57
N ARG A 216 14.80 16.66 9.77
CA ARG A 216 14.32 15.97 8.57
C ARG A 216 14.98 16.54 7.32
N VAL A 217 15.76 15.71 6.61
CA VAL A 217 16.29 16.00 5.26
C VAL A 217 15.30 15.43 4.25
N PHE A 218 14.63 16.30 3.51
CA PHE A 218 13.57 15.91 2.58
C PHE A 218 14.06 15.92 1.14
N VAL A 219 14.12 14.75 0.52
CA VAL A 219 14.65 14.53 -0.82
C VAL A 219 13.48 14.27 -1.77
N GLU A 220 13.14 15.24 -2.61
CA GLU A 220 12.09 15.08 -3.62
C GLU A 220 12.16 16.18 -4.71
N PRO A 221 11.58 15.99 -5.91
CA PRO A 221 11.68 16.96 -7.02
C PRO A 221 10.95 18.30 -6.84
N HIS A 222 10.00 18.42 -5.90
CA HIS A 222 9.21 19.64 -5.67
C HIS A 222 9.10 19.95 -4.18
N LEU A 223 8.96 21.20 -3.79
CA LEU A 223 8.79 21.59 -2.40
C LEU A 223 7.34 21.29 -1.96
N SER A 224 7.08 20.06 -1.52
CA SER A 224 5.79 19.66 -0.95
C SER A 224 5.54 20.33 0.41
N VAL A 225 4.34 20.16 0.97
CA VAL A 225 4.01 20.61 2.33
C VAL A 225 4.97 20.01 3.35
N THR A 226 5.34 18.73 3.18
CA THR A 226 6.27 18.06 4.09
C THR A 226 7.68 18.62 3.93
N ALA A 227 8.15 18.87 2.70
CA ALA A 227 9.44 19.52 2.48
C ALA A 227 9.47 20.95 3.04
N ALA A 228 8.38 21.71 2.90
CA ALA A 228 8.29 23.09 3.38
C ALA A 228 8.41 23.22 4.92
N VAL A 229 8.09 22.16 5.67
CA VAL A 229 8.27 22.11 7.13
C VAL A 229 9.42 21.20 7.56
N SER A 230 10.32 20.85 6.63
CA SER A 230 11.54 20.08 6.90
C SER A 230 12.74 20.99 7.17
N ALA A 231 13.78 20.46 7.79
CA ALA A 231 15.00 21.21 8.06
C ALA A 231 15.78 21.52 6.78
N GLU A 232 15.69 20.64 5.77
CA GLU A 232 16.29 20.82 4.46
C GLU A 232 15.43 20.18 3.37
N TRP A 233 15.39 20.82 2.20
CA TRP A 233 14.82 20.24 0.97
C TRP A 233 15.93 20.07 -0.08
N ILE A 234 16.01 18.87 -0.66
CA ILE A 234 16.95 18.52 -1.74
C ILE A 234 16.14 18.17 -3.00
N PRO A 235 16.18 19.02 -4.05
CA PRO A 235 15.44 18.81 -5.30
C PRO A 235 16.12 17.75 -6.19
N ILE A 236 15.95 16.48 -5.85
CA ILE A 236 16.55 15.35 -6.59
C ILE A 236 15.89 15.16 -7.97
N LYS A 237 16.65 14.68 -8.95
CA LYS A 237 16.12 14.28 -10.26
C LYS A 237 15.17 13.06 -10.10
N PRO A 238 13.98 13.06 -10.71
CA PRO A 238 13.06 11.92 -10.60
C PRO A 238 13.71 10.58 -10.97
N LYS A 239 13.42 9.52 -10.20
CA LYS A 239 13.94 8.16 -10.41
C LYS A 239 15.46 8.04 -10.31
N THR A 240 16.08 8.84 -9.46
CA THR A 240 17.52 8.75 -9.15
C THR A 240 17.81 8.56 -7.66
N ASP A 241 16.77 8.35 -6.85
CA ASP A 241 16.80 8.18 -5.40
C ASP A 241 17.74 7.05 -4.95
N ALA A 242 17.74 5.93 -5.69
CA ALA A 242 18.62 4.79 -5.41
C ALA A 242 20.11 5.17 -5.50
N ALA A 243 20.51 6.03 -6.45
CA ALA A 243 21.90 6.46 -6.57
C ALA A 243 22.36 7.22 -5.31
N PHE A 244 21.49 8.10 -4.78
CA PHE A 244 21.75 8.79 -3.52
C PHE A 244 21.93 7.80 -2.37
N MET A 245 21.00 6.86 -2.19
CA MET A 245 21.05 5.90 -1.08
C MET A 245 22.25 4.95 -1.18
N PHE A 246 22.58 4.49 -2.38
CA PHE A 246 23.76 3.64 -2.61
C PHE A 246 25.05 4.38 -2.26
N ALA A 247 25.13 5.68 -2.61
CA ALA A 247 26.24 6.53 -2.19
C ALA A 247 26.30 6.76 -0.68
N MET A 248 25.16 6.83 0.01
CA MET A 248 25.15 6.83 1.47
C MET A 248 25.73 5.53 2.05
N ILE A 249 25.28 4.37 1.55
CA ILE A 249 25.78 3.04 1.98
C ILE A 249 27.29 2.95 1.74
N ARG A 250 27.75 3.33 0.55
CA ARG A 250 29.18 3.38 0.23
C ARG A 250 29.92 4.31 1.19
N THR A 251 29.39 5.50 1.49
CA THR A 251 30.05 6.45 2.40
C THR A 251 30.23 5.85 3.79
N MET A 252 29.17 5.25 4.33
CA MET A 252 29.18 4.58 5.62
C MET A 252 30.18 3.41 5.68
N LEU A 253 30.33 2.68 4.59
CA LEU A 253 31.23 1.53 4.54
C LEU A 253 32.68 1.96 4.24
N HIS A 254 32.91 2.81 3.25
CA HIS A 254 34.24 3.03 2.68
C HIS A 254 34.88 4.39 3.01
N GLU A 255 34.17 5.31 3.68
CA GLU A 255 34.75 6.60 4.13
C GLU A 255 34.72 6.78 5.64
N ARG A 256 34.05 5.88 6.36
CA ARG A 256 33.91 5.92 7.82
C ARG A 256 34.59 4.72 8.47
N PRO A 257 35.15 4.89 9.68
CA PRO A 257 35.61 3.76 10.49
C PRO A 257 34.50 2.73 10.75
N ARG A 258 34.84 1.43 10.74
CA ARG A 258 33.84 0.36 10.83
C ARG A 258 33.20 0.22 12.20
N ASP A 259 33.91 0.63 13.25
CA ASP A 259 33.44 0.67 14.63
C ASP A 259 32.37 1.74 14.88
N HIS A 260 32.15 2.66 13.93
CA HIS A 260 31.00 3.57 13.96
C HIS A 260 29.70 2.91 13.46
N LEU A 261 29.78 1.68 12.94
CA LEU A 261 28.63 0.86 12.53
C LEU A 261 28.28 -0.14 13.65
N ASP A 262 27.07 -0.67 13.62
CA ASP A 262 26.62 -1.64 14.64
C ASP A 262 27.09 -3.06 14.30
N LEU A 263 28.39 -3.31 14.50
CA LEU A 263 29.02 -4.60 14.20
C LEU A 263 28.41 -5.75 15.01
N ALA A 264 27.96 -5.51 16.24
CA ALA A 264 27.30 -6.52 17.06
C ALA A 264 25.95 -6.91 16.47
N PHE A 265 25.12 -5.93 16.07
CA PHE A 265 23.87 -6.19 15.38
C PHE A 265 24.08 -6.93 14.06
N LEU A 266 25.03 -6.47 13.22
CA LEU A 266 25.38 -7.14 11.97
C LEU A 266 25.75 -8.60 12.21
N ARG A 267 26.64 -8.87 13.17
CA ARG A 267 27.11 -10.22 13.51
C ARG A 267 26.00 -11.12 14.06
N ASP A 268 25.14 -10.60 14.93
CA ASP A 268 24.26 -11.45 15.76
C ASP A 268 22.81 -11.51 15.26
N ARG A 269 22.39 -10.55 14.43
CA ARG A 269 20.97 -10.33 14.11
C ARG A 269 20.69 -10.21 12.62
N THR A 270 21.68 -10.44 11.77
CA THR A 270 21.53 -10.35 10.31
C THR A 270 22.16 -11.54 9.60
N ALA A 271 22.00 -11.60 8.27
CA ALA A 271 22.65 -12.58 7.40
C ALA A 271 24.13 -12.29 7.13
N SER A 272 24.62 -11.12 7.58
CA SER A 272 26.01 -10.64 7.41
C SER A 272 27.12 -11.67 7.64
N PRO A 273 27.07 -12.56 8.66
CA PRO A 273 28.14 -13.52 8.90
C PRO A 273 28.03 -14.83 8.08
N TYR A 274 26.96 -15.03 7.32
CA TYR A 274 26.77 -16.29 6.57
C TYR A 274 27.82 -16.38 5.47
N LEU A 275 28.49 -17.53 5.37
CA LEU A 275 29.54 -17.76 4.38
C LEU A 275 28.93 -17.98 3.00
N VAL A 276 29.38 -17.20 2.02
CA VAL A 276 28.93 -17.26 0.62
C VAL A 276 29.94 -18.06 -0.20
N GLY A 277 29.45 -19.10 -0.87
CA GLY A 277 30.23 -19.97 -1.75
C GLY A 277 30.46 -19.39 -3.15
N PRO A 278 31.19 -20.13 -4.00
CA PRO A 278 31.57 -19.68 -5.35
C PRO A 278 30.40 -19.40 -6.29
N ASN A 279 29.26 -20.08 -6.11
CA ASN A 279 28.07 -19.87 -6.93
C ASN A 279 27.17 -18.75 -6.39
N GLY A 280 27.57 -18.10 -5.29
CA GLY A 280 26.85 -16.98 -4.68
C GLY A 280 25.80 -17.40 -3.64
N TYR A 281 25.61 -18.69 -3.38
CA TYR A 281 24.71 -19.19 -2.34
C TYR A 281 25.47 -19.38 -1.02
N TYR A 282 24.76 -19.44 0.08
CA TYR A 282 25.29 -19.76 1.40
C TYR A 282 25.84 -21.19 1.39
N LEU A 283 27.06 -21.33 1.93
CA LEU A 283 27.61 -22.63 2.26
C LEU A 283 26.79 -23.24 3.38
N ARG A 284 26.37 -24.49 3.19
CA ARG A 284 25.57 -25.26 4.13
C ARG A 284 26.35 -26.42 4.69
N ASP A 285 26.11 -26.68 5.96
CA ASP A 285 26.65 -27.81 6.69
C ASP A 285 26.18 -29.13 6.04
N THR A 286 27.08 -30.11 5.94
CA THR A 286 26.77 -31.38 5.26
C THR A 286 25.80 -32.26 6.04
N ALA A 287 25.76 -32.13 7.37
CA ALA A 287 24.90 -32.96 8.21
C ALA A 287 23.52 -32.33 8.46
N SER A 288 23.49 -31.04 8.83
CA SER A 288 22.27 -30.32 9.20
C SER A 288 21.61 -29.56 8.06
N GLY A 289 22.35 -29.26 6.98
CA GLY A 289 21.86 -28.44 5.87
C GLY A 289 21.69 -26.95 6.19
N LYS A 290 22.07 -26.53 7.40
CA LYS A 290 21.97 -25.14 7.85
C LYS A 290 23.09 -24.28 7.26
N PRO A 291 22.86 -22.97 7.02
CA PRO A 291 23.92 -22.05 6.64
C PRO A 291 25.07 -22.03 7.64
N LEU A 292 26.29 -21.96 7.13
CA LEU A 292 27.52 -21.91 7.89
C LEU A 292 27.97 -20.48 8.16
N LEU A 293 28.59 -20.27 9.31
CA LEU A 293 29.36 -19.09 9.67
C LEU A 293 30.77 -19.48 10.09
N TRP A 294 31.72 -18.56 9.98
CA TRP A 294 33.07 -18.78 10.49
C TRP A 294 33.16 -18.37 11.96
N ASP A 295 33.37 -19.33 12.87
CA ASP A 295 33.54 -19.04 14.29
C ASP A 295 35.01 -18.75 14.61
N THR A 296 35.28 -17.49 14.93
CA THR A 296 36.62 -16.99 15.27
C THR A 296 37.21 -17.64 16.53
N ARG A 297 36.40 -18.14 17.46
CA ARG A 297 36.89 -18.82 18.67
C ARG A 297 37.34 -20.25 18.40
N ARG A 298 36.62 -20.94 17.52
CA ARG A 298 36.91 -22.34 17.17
C ARG A 298 37.87 -22.45 15.99
N GLY A 299 38.02 -21.39 15.19
CA GLY A 299 38.83 -21.40 13.97
C GLY A 299 38.24 -22.33 12.91
N ALA A 300 36.91 -22.44 12.85
CA ALA A 300 36.22 -23.38 11.98
C ALA A 300 34.86 -22.84 11.52
N ALA A 301 34.36 -23.35 10.39
CA ALA A 301 32.99 -23.12 9.96
C ALA A 301 32.02 -23.98 10.77
N VAL A 302 30.92 -23.39 11.25
CA VAL A 302 29.90 -24.07 12.06
C VAL A 302 28.49 -23.62 11.64
N PRO A 303 27.44 -24.43 11.86
CA PRO A 303 26.05 -24.02 11.64
C PRO A 303 25.70 -22.71 12.36
N PHE A 304 24.83 -21.88 11.78
CA PHE A 304 24.58 -20.52 12.26
C PHE A 304 24.06 -20.41 13.70
N ASP A 305 23.43 -21.47 14.19
CA ASP A 305 22.81 -21.58 15.51
C ASP A 305 23.70 -22.33 16.53
N THR A 306 24.97 -22.58 16.19
CA THR A 306 25.94 -23.22 17.09
C THR A 306 26.11 -22.40 18.38
N PRO A 307 25.84 -23.00 19.56
CA PRO A 307 25.94 -22.28 20.83
C PRO A 307 27.33 -21.69 21.10
N GLY A 308 27.34 -20.41 21.46
CA GLY A 308 28.55 -19.67 21.84
C GLY A 308 29.51 -19.37 20.69
N ALA A 309 29.10 -19.57 19.43
CA ALA A 309 29.88 -19.16 18.28
C ALA A 309 30.07 -17.63 18.25
N VAL A 310 31.25 -17.18 17.80
CA VAL A 310 31.54 -15.76 17.55
C VAL A 310 31.84 -15.58 16.06
N PRO A 311 30.81 -15.22 15.28
CA PRO A 311 30.92 -15.17 13.83
C PRO A 311 31.86 -14.06 13.34
N ALA A 312 32.64 -14.35 12.31
CA ALA A 312 33.38 -13.33 11.56
C ALA A 312 32.46 -12.57 10.59
N LEU A 313 32.71 -11.27 10.41
CA LEU A 313 32.05 -10.43 9.40
C LEU A 313 32.91 -10.22 8.15
N GLU A 314 34.23 -10.34 8.27
CA GLU A 314 35.18 -10.16 7.18
C GLU A 314 36.24 -11.25 7.23
N GLY A 315 36.90 -11.49 6.09
CA GLY A 315 37.96 -12.49 5.94
C GLY A 315 37.69 -13.48 4.80
N ASN A 316 38.73 -14.24 4.46
CA ASN A 316 38.65 -15.38 3.56
C ASN A 316 38.91 -16.63 4.39
N PHE A 317 38.00 -17.59 4.33
CA PHE A 317 38.06 -18.77 5.19
C PHE A 317 37.96 -20.04 4.36
N THR A 318 38.84 -20.99 4.64
CA THR A 318 38.79 -22.31 4.03
C THR A 318 37.84 -23.20 4.83
N VAL A 319 36.78 -23.68 4.18
CA VAL A 319 35.80 -24.59 4.74
C VAL A 319 36.08 -25.99 4.23
N GLU A 320 36.36 -26.92 5.13
CA GLU A 320 36.78 -28.30 4.80
C GLU A 320 35.76 -29.02 3.91
N SER A 321 34.48 -28.94 4.27
CA SER A 321 33.38 -29.58 3.54
C SER A 321 32.09 -28.79 3.72
N ALA A 322 31.42 -28.48 2.61
CA ALA A 322 30.13 -27.78 2.60
C ALA A 322 29.42 -28.01 1.27
N TRP A 323 28.19 -27.53 1.16
CA TRP A 323 27.48 -27.51 -0.12
C TRP A 323 26.64 -26.24 -0.30
N GLU A 324 26.43 -25.82 -1.55
CA GLU A 324 25.54 -24.71 -1.92
C GLU A 324 24.20 -25.26 -2.41
N GLN A 325 23.09 -24.60 -2.05
CA GLN A 325 21.75 -24.91 -2.55
C GLN A 325 21.32 -23.91 -3.64
N GLY A 326 21.35 -24.34 -4.89
CA GLY A 326 20.87 -23.57 -6.03
C GLY A 326 19.37 -23.65 -6.25
N PRO A 327 18.89 -23.16 -7.40
CA PRO A 327 17.48 -23.31 -7.81
C PRO A 327 17.13 -24.76 -8.12
N ASP A 328 15.87 -25.13 -7.85
CA ASP A 328 15.35 -26.49 -8.04
C ASP A 328 16.13 -27.54 -7.23
N GLU A 329 16.75 -28.52 -7.92
CA GLU A 329 17.53 -29.61 -7.33
C GLU A 329 19.05 -29.36 -7.41
N ASP A 330 19.47 -28.17 -7.88
CA ASP A 330 20.88 -27.82 -8.03
C ASP A 330 21.60 -27.85 -6.67
N ARG A 331 22.64 -28.67 -6.60
CA ARG A 331 23.48 -28.83 -5.41
C ARG A 331 24.93 -28.94 -5.81
N TRP A 332 25.75 -28.04 -5.27
CA TRP A 332 27.20 -28.07 -5.47
C TRP A 332 27.88 -28.45 -4.17
N VAL A 333 28.60 -29.57 -4.17
CA VAL A 333 29.37 -30.05 -3.01
C VAL A 333 30.81 -29.59 -3.16
N HIS A 334 31.37 -29.01 -2.11
CA HIS A 334 32.72 -28.47 -2.11
C HIS A 334 33.59 -29.12 -1.04
N ARG A 335 34.88 -29.23 -1.34
CA ARG A 335 35.94 -29.60 -0.41
C ARG A 335 36.98 -28.49 -0.40
N GLU A 336 37.46 -28.11 0.79
CA GLU A 336 38.44 -27.04 1.00
C GLU A 336 38.08 -25.73 0.26
N VAL A 337 36.80 -25.35 0.30
CA VAL A 337 36.32 -24.16 -0.40
C VAL A 337 36.66 -22.89 0.34
N VAL A 338 37.19 -21.90 -0.38
CA VAL A 338 37.40 -20.56 0.17
C VAL A 338 36.10 -19.78 0.06
N ALA A 339 35.60 -19.29 1.18
CA ALA A 339 34.39 -18.48 1.27
C ALA A 339 34.60 -17.21 2.08
N GLN A 340 33.71 -16.25 1.87
CA GLN A 340 33.68 -14.97 2.57
C GLN A 340 32.30 -14.78 3.20
N PRO A 341 32.20 -14.12 4.37
CA PRO A 341 30.91 -13.71 4.91
C PRO A 341 30.18 -12.77 3.95
N SER A 342 28.84 -12.80 3.97
CA SER A 342 28.00 -11.98 3.10
C SER A 342 28.19 -10.46 3.31
N TYR A 343 28.62 -10.03 4.50
CA TYR A 343 29.01 -8.65 4.77
C TYR A 343 30.21 -8.20 3.92
N ALA A 344 31.25 -9.04 3.79
CA ALA A 344 32.37 -8.75 2.90
C ALA A 344 31.92 -8.63 1.42
N LYS A 345 30.93 -9.42 1.00
CA LYS A 345 30.29 -9.27 -0.32
C LYS A 345 29.58 -7.93 -0.48
N LEU A 346 28.82 -7.49 0.53
CA LEU A 346 28.19 -6.15 0.52
C LEU A 346 29.24 -5.04 0.39
N VAL A 347 30.32 -5.11 1.20
CA VAL A 347 31.39 -4.10 1.17
C VAL A 347 31.99 -3.99 -0.23
N ALA A 348 32.33 -5.11 -0.86
CA ALA A 348 32.86 -5.12 -2.22
C ALA A 348 31.84 -4.59 -3.24
N HIS A 349 30.58 -5.02 -3.14
CA HIS A 349 29.50 -4.66 -4.05
C HIS A 349 29.25 -3.16 -4.14
N VAL A 350 29.31 -2.44 -3.01
CA VAL A 350 28.96 -1.01 -3.00
C VAL A 350 30.13 -0.07 -3.29
N ALA A 351 31.35 -0.59 -3.43
CA ALA A 351 32.55 0.21 -3.66
C ALA A 351 32.43 1.19 -4.86
N PRO A 352 31.79 0.82 -6.00
CA PRO A 352 31.67 1.71 -7.15
C PRO A 352 30.75 2.92 -6.95
N TYR A 353 29.86 2.91 -5.96
CA TYR A 353 28.81 3.91 -5.81
C TYR A 353 29.27 5.10 -4.97
N SER A 354 30.28 5.85 -5.43
CA SER A 354 30.74 7.03 -4.68
C SER A 354 29.71 8.18 -4.69
N PRO A 355 29.78 9.13 -3.73
CA PRO A 355 29.02 10.37 -3.81
C PRO A 355 29.23 11.14 -5.12
N GLU A 356 30.43 11.12 -5.69
CA GLU A 356 30.77 11.77 -6.98
C GLU A 356 30.10 11.06 -8.16
N TRP A 357 30.02 9.74 -8.12
CA TRP A 357 29.22 8.97 -9.08
C TRP A 357 27.75 9.34 -8.98
N ALA A 358 27.18 9.37 -7.77
CA ALA A 358 25.78 9.71 -7.57
C ALA A 358 25.46 11.15 -7.99
N GLU A 359 26.36 12.10 -7.78
CA GLU A 359 26.21 13.50 -8.21
C GLU A 359 25.93 13.60 -9.71
N SER A 360 26.66 12.83 -10.54
CA SER A 360 26.48 12.81 -11.99
C SER A 360 25.13 12.26 -12.45
N ILE A 361 24.40 11.56 -11.58
CA ILE A 361 23.13 10.90 -11.90
C ILE A 361 21.94 11.71 -11.35
N CYS A 362 22.01 12.10 -10.08
CA CYS A 362 20.87 12.65 -9.35
C CYS A 362 20.87 14.18 -9.23
N ASP A 363 21.94 14.83 -9.71
CA ASP A 363 22.21 16.27 -9.63
C ASP A 363 22.33 16.82 -8.20
N VAL A 364 22.57 15.94 -7.21
CA VAL A 364 22.83 16.36 -5.83
C VAL A 364 24.34 16.39 -5.59
N PRO A 365 24.92 17.50 -5.10
CA PRO A 365 26.35 17.60 -4.87
C PRO A 365 26.89 16.47 -3.98
N ALA A 366 28.02 15.87 -4.36
CA ALA A 366 28.65 14.76 -3.65
C ALA A 366 28.90 15.09 -2.17
N ALA A 367 29.39 16.30 -1.90
CA ALA A 367 29.61 16.81 -0.54
C ALA A 367 28.33 16.80 0.31
N ARG A 368 27.17 17.05 -0.31
CA ARG A 368 25.87 17.03 0.38
C ARG A 368 25.43 15.61 0.71
N ILE A 369 25.56 14.67 -0.23
CA ILE A 369 25.27 13.24 -0.01
C ILE A 369 26.13 12.70 1.13
N ARG A 370 27.44 12.98 1.08
CA ARG A 370 28.41 12.59 2.09
C ARG A 370 28.08 13.17 3.48
N ARG A 371 27.72 14.45 3.55
CA ARG A 371 27.24 15.09 4.80
C ARG A 371 26.02 14.36 5.34
N VAL A 372 25.00 14.10 4.52
CA VAL A 372 23.76 13.42 4.95
C VAL A 372 24.04 12.02 5.47
N ALA A 373 24.95 11.26 4.83
CA ALA A 373 25.37 9.94 5.28
C ALA A 373 26.12 9.99 6.62
N ASN A 374 27.04 10.93 6.78
CA ASN A 374 27.80 11.11 8.02
C ASN A 374 26.88 11.51 9.19
N GLU A 375 26.00 12.49 8.97
CA GLU A 375 25.00 12.89 9.96
C GLU A 375 24.09 11.73 10.34
N PHE A 376 23.69 10.87 9.38
CA PHE A 376 22.91 9.67 9.67
C PHE A 376 23.65 8.72 10.62
N VAL A 377 24.96 8.47 10.40
CA VAL A 377 25.76 7.62 11.31
C VAL A 377 25.93 8.28 12.68
N ASP A 378 26.23 9.58 12.71
CA ASP A 378 26.49 10.32 13.95
C ASP A 378 25.22 10.37 14.84
N HIS A 379 24.04 10.54 14.24
CA HIS A 379 22.76 10.49 14.95
C HIS A 379 22.32 9.07 15.32
N ALA A 380 22.92 8.02 14.76
CA ALA A 380 22.46 6.65 15.03
C ALA A 380 22.77 6.19 16.45
N ARG A 381 23.73 6.84 17.15
CA ARG A 381 24.08 6.54 18.55
C ARG A 381 24.35 5.05 18.79
N VAL A 382 25.14 4.45 17.91
CA VAL A 382 25.50 3.02 18.00
C VAL A 382 26.12 2.74 19.37
N GLY A 383 25.57 1.73 20.06
CA GLY A 383 25.96 1.37 21.42
C GLY A 383 25.07 1.93 22.54
N GLU A 384 24.29 2.98 22.28
CA GLU A 384 23.34 3.50 23.27
C GLU A 384 22.09 2.60 23.41
N THR A 385 21.43 2.71 24.56
CA THR A 385 20.22 1.96 24.90
C THR A 385 19.21 2.85 25.61
N ILE A 386 17.93 2.48 25.52
CA ILE A 386 16.81 3.10 26.24
C ILE A 386 16.01 2.04 27.00
N GLU A 387 15.38 2.42 28.10
CA GLU A 387 14.46 1.55 28.85
C GLU A 387 13.02 1.77 28.37
N ILE A 388 12.35 0.70 27.92
CA ILE A 388 10.93 0.70 27.52
C ILE A 388 10.20 -0.40 28.30
N ASP A 389 9.19 -0.03 29.09
CA ASP A 389 8.43 -0.92 29.99
C ASP A 389 9.34 -1.91 30.77
N GLY A 390 10.43 -1.41 31.35
CA GLY A 390 11.38 -2.20 32.15
C GLY A 390 12.36 -3.07 31.35
N GLN A 391 12.36 -3.00 30.01
CA GLN A 391 13.31 -3.70 29.15
C GLN A 391 14.31 -2.73 28.53
N ARG A 392 15.61 -3.03 28.64
CA ARG A 392 16.68 -2.27 27.97
C ARG A 392 16.76 -2.67 26.50
N LEU A 393 16.52 -1.73 25.60
CA LEU A 393 16.53 -1.91 24.14
C LEU A 393 17.60 -1.03 23.49
N PRO A 394 18.16 -1.43 22.32
CA PRO A 394 19.00 -0.53 21.52
C PRO A 394 18.25 0.76 21.18
N PHE A 395 18.90 1.91 21.32
CA PHE A 395 18.34 3.20 20.94
C PHE A 395 19.04 3.71 19.67
N ARG A 396 18.29 3.88 18.58
CA ARG A 396 18.84 4.27 17.28
C ARG A 396 17.95 5.34 16.64
N PRO A 397 18.09 6.63 16.99
CA PRO A 397 17.13 7.68 16.63
C PRO A 397 17.28 8.17 15.17
N VAL A 398 17.38 7.23 14.23
CA VAL A 398 17.58 7.48 12.80
C VAL A 398 16.63 6.64 11.95
N SER A 399 16.12 7.24 10.88
CA SER A 399 15.28 6.52 9.92
C SER A 399 15.40 7.07 8.50
N VAL A 400 15.07 6.23 7.53
CA VAL A 400 14.91 6.62 6.13
C VAL A 400 13.51 6.19 5.71
N THR A 401 12.71 7.11 5.17
CA THR A 401 11.30 6.87 4.82
C THR A 401 11.07 7.10 3.33
N LEU A 402 10.18 6.29 2.72
CA LEU A 402 9.95 6.28 1.28
C LEU A 402 8.50 6.66 0.95
N GLY A 403 8.35 7.55 -0.04
CA GLY A 403 7.07 7.94 -0.61
C GLY A 403 6.63 7.06 -1.77
N LYS A 404 5.39 7.27 -2.21
CA LYS A 404 4.76 6.46 -3.27
C LYS A 404 5.54 6.41 -4.59
N THR A 405 6.00 7.55 -5.09
CA THR A 405 6.70 7.62 -6.38
C THR A 405 8.03 6.87 -6.36
N VAL A 406 8.66 6.76 -5.17
CA VAL A 406 9.89 6.00 -4.94
C VAL A 406 9.58 4.49 -4.82
N ASN A 407 8.46 4.14 -4.19
CA ASN A 407 8.02 2.76 -3.91
C ASN A 407 7.30 2.03 -5.06
N ASN A 408 7.21 2.63 -6.24
CA ASN A 408 6.40 2.10 -7.33
C ASN A 408 7.17 2.01 -8.67
N GLY A 409 7.07 0.86 -9.34
CA GLY A 409 7.78 0.53 -10.58
C GLY A 409 9.29 0.47 -10.42
N TRP A 410 10.00 0.34 -11.55
CA TRP A 410 11.46 0.19 -11.57
C TRP A 410 12.19 1.18 -10.65
N GLY A 411 13.16 0.67 -9.89
CA GLY A 411 13.90 1.40 -8.85
C GLY A 411 13.36 1.23 -7.44
N ALA A 412 12.11 0.78 -7.29
CA ALA A 412 11.47 0.66 -5.99
C ALA A 412 12.14 -0.41 -5.12
N PHE A 413 12.51 -1.54 -5.71
CA PHE A 413 13.28 -2.57 -5.03
C PHE A 413 14.62 -2.04 -4.52
N ASP A 414 15.38 -1.37 -5.39
CA ASP A 414 16.69 -0.80 -5.05
C ASP A 414 16.58 0.16 -3.86
N CYS A 415 15.55 1.02 -3.86
CA CYS A 415 15.29 1.97 -2.77
C CYS A 415 14.86 1.26 -1.48
N CYS A 416 13.95 0.28 -1.55
CA CYS A 416 13.50 -0.49 -0.38
C CYS A 416 14.67 -1.25 0.25
N TRP A 417 15.50 -1.90 -0.56
CA TRP A 417 16.69 -2.60 -0.11
C TRP A 417 17.70 -1.62 0.50
N ALA A 418 18.07 -0.55 -0.21
CA ALA A 418 19.07 0.40 0.26
C ALA A 418 18.65 1.08 1.56
N ARG A 419 17.39 1.53 1.65
CA ARG A 419 16.81 2.07 2.89
C ARG A 419 16.94 1.10 4.06
N THR A 420 16.65 -0.18 3.82
CA THR A 420 16.70 -1.19 4.88
C THR A 420 18.16 -1.52 5.25
N VAL A 421 19.08 -1.57 4.28
CA VAL A 421 20.52 -1.75 4.53
C VAL A 421 21.10 -0.58 5.34
N LEU A 422 20.73 0.66 5.05
CA LEU A 422 21.16 1.83 5.85
C LEU A 422 20.79 1.65 7.33
N ALA A 423 19.57 1.19 7.61
CA ALA A 423 19.14 0.89 8.98
C ALA A 423 19.89 -0.32 9.59
N VAL A 424 20.14 -1.38 8.79
CA VAL A 424 20.91 -2.56 9.22
C VAL A 424 22.32 -2.19 9.66
N LEU A 425 23.01 -1.32 8.90
CA LEU A 425 24.40 -0.93 9.19
C LEU A 425 24.57 -0.24 10.54
N VAL A 426 23.51 0.36 11.08
CA VAL A 426 23.53 1.04 12.38
C VAL A 426 22.62 0.40 13.41
N GLY A 427 22.04 -0.77 13.12
CA GLY A 427 21.15 -1.50 14.03
C GLY A 427 19.80 -0.84 14.29
N ALA A 428 19.34 0.05 13.40
CA ALA A 428 18.10 0.84 13.55
C ALA A 428 16.82 0.13 13.08
N LEU A 429 16.85 -1.19 12.88
CA LEU A 429 15.66 -1.95 12.49
C LEU A 429 14.86 -2.39 13.72
N GLU A 430 13.58 -2.01 13.74
CA GLU A 430 12.61 -2.53 14.70
C GLU A 430 12.93 -2.24 16.17
N VAL A 431 13.62 -1.12 16.41
CA VAL A 431 14.07 -0.65 17.72
C VAL A 431 13.63 0.80 17.97
N PRO A 432 13.58 1.26 19.24
CA PRO A 432 13.29 2.65 19.58
C PRO A 432 14.11 3.68 18.79
N GLY A 433 13.39 4.64 18.21
CA GLY A 433 13.94 5.71 17.38
C GLY A 433 14.24 5.33 15.92
N GLY A 434 14.14 4.04 15.60
CA GLY A 434 14.56 3.49 14.32
C GLY A 434 13.46 3.46 13.25
N THR A 435 13.61 2.51 12.34
CA THR A 435 12.66 2.19 11.27
C THR A 435 11.76 1.03 11.72
N LEU A 436 10.44 1.24 11.71
CA LEU A 436 9.45 0.31 12.25
C LEU A 436 8.41 -0.13 11.22
N GLY A 437 8.07 -1.41 11.27
CA GLY A 437 6.88 -1.98 10.68
C GLY A 437 5.59 -1.64 11.44
N THR A 438 4.45 -1.59 10.73
CA THR A 438 3.15 -1.20 11.31
C THR A 438 2.05 -2.25 11.18
N THR A 439 1.53 -2.45 9.97
CA THR A 439 0.38 -3.35 9.66
C THR A 439 0.85 -4.61 8.94
N ILE A 440 0.12 -5.75 9.02
CA ILE A 440 0.35 -6.91 8.15
C ILE A 440 -0.93 -7.32 7.39
N ARG A 441 -0.74 -7.92 6.22
CA ARG A 441 -1.73 -8.30 5.20
C ARG A 441 -1.36 -9.59 4.46
N ILE A 442 -0.09 -9.88 4.24
CA ILE A 442 0.36 -11.11 3.58
C ILE A 442 0.62 -12.19 4.64
N ASN A 443 1.45 -11.86 5.63
CA ASN A 443 1.76 -12.77 6.73
C ASN A 443 0.60 -12.86 7.73
N ARG A 444 0.50 -14.02 8.41
CA ARG A 444 -0.61 -14.37 9.31
C ARG A 444 -0.11 -14.77 10.70
N PRO A 445 -0.92 -14.59 11.75
CA PRO A 445 -2.26 -13.99 11.75
C PRO A 445 -2.25 -12.47 11.51
N HIS A 446 -3.19 -11.93 10.70
CA HIS A 446 -3.16 -10.52 10.26
C HIS A 446 -3.39 -9.50 11.38
N GLU A 447 -3.98 -9.95 12.48
CA GLU A 447 -4.36 -9.13 13.62
C GLU A 447 -3.24 -9.00 14.66
N ASP A 448 -2.14 -9.75 14.52
CA ASP A 448 -1.01 -9.71 15.44
C ASP A 448 0.32 -9.94 14.72
N ARG A 449 1.07 -8.86 14.55
CA ARG A 449 2.36 -8.83 13.88
C ARG A 449 3.42 -9.71 14.57
N HIS A 450 3.45 -9.75 15.90
CA HIS A 450 4.44 -10.55 16.64
C HIS A 450 4.17 -12.04 16.47
N ARG A 451 2.89 -12.44 16.50
CA ARG A 451 2.51 -13.84 16.27
C ARG A 451 2.76 -14.31 14.84
N SER A 452 2.93 -13.39 13.88
CA SER A 452 3.32 -13.72 12.51
C SER A 452 4.82 -14.03 12.36
N VAL A 453 5.64 -13.73 13.37
CA VAL A 453 7.06 -14.10 13.41
C VAL A 453 7.16 -15.59 13.73
N GLN A 454 7.44 -16.38 12.71
CA GLN A 454 7.66 -17.82 12.79
C GLN A 454 9.10 -18.15 12.37
N PRO A 455 9.82 -19.01 13.13
CA PRO A 455 11.20 -19.36 12.84
C PRO A 455 11.29 -20.25 11.60
N GLY A 456 12.24 -19.93 10.71
CA GLY A 456 12.57 -20.73 9.53
C GLY A 456 13.92 -21.44 9.69
N ASP A 457 14.16 -22.42 8.82
CA ASP A 457 15.30 -23.34 8.90
C ASP A 457 16.68 -22.64 8.82
N ASP A 458 16.75 -21.52 8.11
CA ASP A 458 17.97 -20.74 7.93
C ASP A 458 18.16 -19.66 9.01
N GLY A 459 17.37 -19.67 10.08
CA GLY A 459 17.42 -18.66 11.14
C GLY A 459 16.76 -17.33 10.76
N PHE A 460 16.05 -17.28 9.63
CA PHE A 460 15.25 -16.14 9.19
C PHE A 460 13.78 -16.36 9.51
N MET A 461 13.00 -15.29 9.40
CA MET A 461 11.54 -15.39 9.46
C MET A 461 11.00 -16.16 8.25
N VAL A 462 9.97 -17.01 8.46
CA VAL A 462 9.28 -17.72 7.37
C VAL A 462 8.41 -16.75 6.56
N HIS A 463 8.57 -16.68 5.24
CA HIS A 463 7.66 -15.92 4.37
C HIS A 463 6.94 -16.85 3.39
N GLY A 464 5.64 -16.64 3.21
CA GLY A 464 4.81 -17.46 2.32
C GLY A 464 4.95 -17.05 0.86
N LEU A 465 6.15 -17.20 0.27
CA LEU A 465 6.38 -16.99 -1.16
C LEU A 465 5.51 -17.95 -1.99
N ASN A 466 5.00 -17.49 -3.13
CA ASN A 466 4.41 -18.41 -4.11
C ASN A 466 5.51 -19.39 -4.58
N PRO A 467 5.22 -20.70 -4.61
CA PRO A 467 6.20 -21.68 -5.05
C PRO A 467 6.64 -21.44 -6.50
N THR A 468 7.94 -21.55 -6.72
CA THR A 468 8.58 -21.47 -8.04
C THR A 468 9.21 -22.79 -8.49
N ASP A 469 9.17 -23.82 -7.62
CA ASP A 469 9.68 -25.14 -7.94
C ASP A 469 8.80 -25.90 -8.96
N PRO A 470 9.36 -26.91 -9.66
CA PRO A 470 8.68 -27.60 -10.76
C PRO A 470 7.37 -28.30 -10.35
N LYS A 471 7.23 -28.69 -9.08
CA LYS A 471 6.11 -29.50 -8.58
C LYS A 471 4.94 -28.63 -8.15
N ARG A 472 5.20 -27.42 -7.64
CA ARG A 472 4.19 -26.57 -7.01
C ARG A 472 3.95 -25.24 -7.73
N TRP A 473 4.80 -24.85 -8.69
CA TRP A 473 4.60 -23.62 -9.44
C TRP A 473 3.28 -23.60 -10.19
N MET A 474 2.61 -22.45 -10.14
CA MET A 474 1.29 -22.25 -10.74
C MET A 474 1.41 -21.92 -12.23
N ARG A 475 1.61 -22.95 -13.05
CA ARG A 475 1.73 -22.83 -14.51
C ARG A 475 0.51 -22.14 -15.16
N LYS A 476 -0.70 -22.46 -14.70
CA LYS A 476 -1.93 -21.81 -15.17
C LYS A 476 -2.36 -20.73 -14.17
N PRO A 477 -2.49 -19.46 -14.59
CA PRO A 477 -2.97 -18.39 -13.72
C PRO A 477 -4.35 -18.67 -13.12
N THR A 478 -4.56 -18.30 -11.86
CA THR A 478 -5.87 -18.40 -11.18
C THR A 478 -6.60 -17.06 -11.11
N GLY A 479 -6.05 -16.03 -11.76
CA GLY A 479 -6.58 -14.68 -11.78
C GLY A 479 -5.97 -13.90 -12.94
N ARG A 480 -6.69 -12.90 -13.45
CA ARG A 480 -6.33 -12.16 -14.67
C ARG A 480 -5.08 -11.31 -14.57
N ASN A 481 -4.47 -11.14 -13.40
CA ASN A 481 -3.16 -10.51 -13.25
C ASN A 481 -2.01 -11.51 -13.05
N ALA A 482 -2.26 -12.82 -13.11
CA ALA A 482 -1.26 -13.88 -12.95
C ALA A 482 -0.31 -13.73 -11.73
N HIS A 483 -0.79 -13.12 -10.64
CA HIS A 483 0.05 -12.79 -9.47
C HIS A 483 0.77 -14.01 -8.87
N ARG A 484 0.14 -15.18 -8.84
CA ARG A 484 0.75 -16.44 -8.35
C ARG A 484 1.76 -17.06 -9.30
N THR A 485 1.69 -16.70 -10.58
CA THR A 485 2.54 -17.24 -11.64
C THR A 485 3.78 -16.38 -11.83
N LEU A 486 3.63 -15.04 -11.73
CA LEU A 486 4.69 -14.07 -12.05
C LEU A 486 5.38 -13.43 -10.83
N VAL A 487 4.72 -13.39 -9.66
CA VAL A 487 5.21 -12.61 -8.51
C VAL A 487 5.32 -13.50 -7.26
N PRO A 488 6.49 -14.09 -6.97
CA PRO A 488 6.72 -14.92 -5.79
C PRO A 488 6.37 -14.23 -4.47
N LEU A 489 6.76 -12.96 -4.32
CA LEU A 489 6.65 -12.19 -3.07
C LEU A 489 5.22 -11.96 -2.58
N VAL A 490 4.24 -11.95 -3.49
CA VAL A 490 2.85 -11.59 -3.19
C VAL A 490 2.12 -12.67 -2.36
N GLY A 491 2.65 -13.90 -2.35
CA GLY A 491 2.06 -15.05 -1.67
C GLY A 491 0.67 -15.43 -2.18
N ASN A 492 -0.07 -16.19 -1.37
CA ASN A 492 -1.39 -16.75 -1.75
C ASN A 492 -2.45 -16.59 -0.64
N GLY A 493 -2.62 -15.37 -0.14
CA GLY A 493 -3.69 -15.00 0.78
C GLY A 493 -4.86 -14.30 0.07
N PRO A 494 -5.99 -14.04 0.79
CA PRO A 494 -7.15 -13.31 0.28
C PRO A 494 -6.83 -11.93 -0.30
N TRP A 495 -5.70 -11.35 0.11
CA TRP A 495 -5.24 -10.04 -0.31
C TRP A 495 -4.17 -10.09 -1.41
N SER A 496 -3.61 -11.27 -1.71
CA SER A 496 -2.48 -11.41 -2.63
C SER A 496 -2.83 -11.02 -4.05
N GLN A 497 -4.03 -11.35 -4.52
CA GLN A 497 -4.45 -10.96 -5.87
C GLN A 497 -4.49 -9.45 -6.07
N ALA A 498 -4.90 -8.70 -5.05
CA ALA A 498 -4.95 -7.25 -5.05
C ALA A 498 -3.56 -6.59 -5.17
N LEU A 499 -2.53 -7.28 -4.66
CA LEU A 499 -1.12 -6.91 -4.74
C LEU A 499 -0.40 -7.49 -5.97
N GLY A 500 -1.12 -8.08 -6.91
CA GLY A 500 -0.56 -8.47 -8.20
C GLY A 500 -0.45 -7.32 -9.20
N PRO A 501 0.09 -7.57 -10.40
CA PRO A 501 0.19 -6.56 -11.46
C PRO A 501 -1.17 -6.27 -12.12
N THR A 502 -2.01 -5.48 -11.45
CA THR A 502 -3.38 -5.14 -11.90
C THR A 502 -3.42 -4.59 -13.34
N HIS A 503 -2.45 -3.79 -13.76
CA HIS A 503 -2.46 -3.21 -15.11
C HIS A 503 -2.37 -4.30 -16.20
N LEU A 504 -1.76 -5.45 -15.91
CA LEU A 504 -1.74 -6.58 -16.84
C LEU A 504 -3.14 -7.17 -17.06
N ALA A 505 -3.98 -7.20 -16.03
CA ALA A 505 -5.37 -7.67 -16.19
C ALA A 505 -6.16 -6.83 -17.19
N TRP A 506 -5.90 -5.52 -17.21
CA TRP A 506 -6.48 -4.58 -18.19
C TRP A 506 -5.86 -4.74 -19.57
N MET A 507 -4.53 -4.74 -19.67
CA MET A 507 -3.81 -4.91 -20.94
C MET A 507 -4.20 -6.21 -21.64
N TRP A 508 -4.35 -7.31 -20.89
CA TRP A 508 -4.70 -8.62 -21.43
C TRP A 508 -6.17 -8.74 -21.88
N GLN A 509 -7.05 -7.78 -21.56
CA GLN A 509 -8.38 -7.72 -22.20
C GLN A 509 -8.32 -7.22 -23.64
N GLU A 510 -7.25 -6.49 -24.00
CA GLU A 510 -7.02 -6.02 -25.36
C GLU A 510 -6.06 -6.95 -26.10
N GLN A 511 -4.94 -7.33 -25.47
CA GLN A 511 -3.95 -8.23 -26.04
C GLN A 511 -3.25 -9.04 -24.95
N ALA A 512 -3.61 -10.31 -24.82
CA ALA A 512 -2.97 -11.25 -23.91
C ALA A 512 -1.83 -12.02 -24.60
N PRO A 513 -0.75 -12.38 -23.89
CA PRO A 513 0.26 -13.28 -24.41
C PRO A 513 -0.31 -14.70 -24.52
N GLU A 514 -0.39 -15.22 -25.75
CA GLU A 514 -0.97 -16.55 -26.06
C GLU A 514 -0.36 -17.69 -25.23
N SER A 515 0.93 -17.59 -24.89
CA SER A 515 1.65 -18.59 -24.10
C SER A 515 1.26 -18.63 -22.62
N LEU A 516 0.58 -17.60 -22.09
CA LEU A 516 0.19 -17.54 -20.68
C LEU A 516 -1.31 -17.79 -20.48
N MET A 517 -2.16 -16.99 -21.15
CA MET A 517 -3.61 -17.05 -20.99
C MET A 517 -4.32 -16.26 -22.09
N ASN A 518 -5.60 -16.60 -22.34
CA ASN A 518 -6.53 -15.81 -23.15
C ASN A 518 -7.80 -15.51 -22.32
N PRO A 519 -7.81 -14.41 -21.53
CA PRO A 519 -8.90 -14.16 -20.58
C PRO A 519 -10.15 -13.62 -21.26
N ALA A 520 -11.29 -14.27 -21.02
CA ALA A 520 -12.60 -13.64 -21.23
C ALA A 520 -12.85 -12.54 -20.19
N PHE A 521 -13.80 -11.63 -20.44
CA PHE A 521 -14.30 -10.73 -19.40
C PHE A 521 -15.03 -11.53 -18.31
N PRO A 522 -14.92 -11.14 -17.03
CA PRO A 522 -15.84 -11.61 -16.00
C PRO A 522 -17.27 -11.33 -16.41
N GLU A 523 -18.17 -12.28 -16.18
CA GLU A 523 -19.58 -12.16 -16.56
C GLU A 523 -20.37 -11.21 -15.67
N LEU A 524 -19.87 -10.99 -14.44
CA LEU A 524 -20.40 -10.02 -13.50
C LEU A 524 -19.22 -9.31 -12.81
N TRP A 525 -19.25 -7.98 -12.80
CA TRP A 525 -18.27 -7.16 -12.08
C TRP A 525 -18.94 -6.27 -11.02
N ILE A 526 -18.52 -6.44 -9.77
CA ILE A 526 -18.99 -5.67 -8.62
C ILE A 526 -18.02 -4.53 -8.33
N THR A 527 -18.51 -3.30 -8.21
CA THR A 527 -17.68 -2.15 -7.84
C THR A 527 -18.21 -1.43 -6.60
N PHE A 528 -17.31 -0.99 -5.72
CA PHE A 528 -17.66 -0.12 -4.58
C PHE A 528 -16.52 0.81 -4.18
N ARG A 529 -16.85 2.10 -3.99
CA ARG A 529 -15.91 3.18 -3.61
C ARG A 529 -14.64 3.23 -4.48
N THR A 530 -14.71 2.70 -5.70
CA THR A 530 -13.60 2.62 -6.65
C THR A 530 -14.00 3.32 -7.94
N ASN A 531 -13.04 3.96 -8.60
CA ASN A 531 -13.28 4.63 -9.87
C ASN A 531 -12.06 4.47 -10.81
N PRO A 532 -11.76 3.25 -11.30
CA PRO A 532 -10.63 2.97 -12.18
C PRO A 532 -10.64 3.84 -13.44
N ALA A 533 -11.81 4.27 -13.94
CA ALA A 533 -11.94 5.14 -15.11
C ALA A 533 -11.20 6.48 -15.00
N ILE A 534 -10.83 6.93 -13.79
CA ILE A 534 -10.00 8.14 -13.59
C ILE A 534 -8.76 7.92 -12.70
N SER A 535 -8.78 6.86 -11.87
CA SER A 535 -7.73 6.58 -10.88
C SER A 535 -6.64 5.64 -11.38
N PHE A 536 -6.77 5.13 -12.62
CA PHE A 536 -5.80 4.25 -13.25
C PHE A 536 -5.05 4.92 -14.41
N TRP A 537 -4.02 4.25 -14.95
CA TRP A 537 -3.29 4.73 -16.13
C TRP A 537 -4.14 4.57 -17.41
N ASP A 538 -3.85 5.37 -18.43
CA ASP A 538 -4.58 5.40 -19.71
C ASP A 538 -6.10 5.40 -19.53
N THR A 539 -6.60 6.39 -18.78
CA THR A 539 -8.00 6.47 -18.35
C THR A 539 -9.02 6.40 -19.50
N ARG A 540 -8.69 6.98 -20.65
CA ARG A 540 -9.55 7.00 -21.84
C ARG A 540 -9.58 5.65 -22.54
N GLY A 541 -8.43 4.99 -22.72
CA GLY A 541 -8.37 3.63 -23.24
C GLY A 541 -9.09 2.65 -22.30
N LEU A 542 -8.78 2.73 -21.01
CA LEU A 542 -9.37 1.90 -19.97
C LEU A 542 -10.89 2.01 -19.91
N SER A 543 -11.45 3.22 -20.01
CA SER A 543 -12.90 3.42 -20.01
C SER A 543 -13.60 2.72 -21.18
N LYS A 544 -12.93 2.60 -22.35
CA LYS A 544 -13.44 1.83 -23.49
C LYS A 544 -13.43 0.33 -23.21
N THR A 545 -12.37 -0.18 -22.58
CA THR A 545 -12.30 -1.57 -22.13
C THR A 545 -13.37 -1.89 -21.10
N MET A 546 -13.58 -0.99 -20.12
CA MET A 546 -14.61 -1.15 -19.09
C MET A 546 -16.03 -1.22 -19.66
N ALA A 547 -16.32 -0.45 -20.73
CA ALA A 547 -17.61 -0.50 -21.40
C ALA A 547 -17.96 -1.87 -22.02
N ARG A 548 -16.98 -2.78 -22.17
CA ARG A 548 -17.18 -4.14 -22.70
C ARG A 548 -17.60 -5.16 -21.65
N PHE A 549 -17.58 -4.81 -20.36
CA PHE A 549 -18.01 -5.75 -19.31
C PHE A 549 -19.49 -6.14 -19.49
N PRO A 550 -19.84 -7.44 -19.50
CA PRO A 550 -21.19 -7.90 -19.77
C PRO A 550 -22.23 -7.37 -18.78
N PHE A 551 -21.96 -7.52 -17.49
CA PHE A 551 -22.88 -7.09 -16.43
C PHE A 551 -22.11 -6.46 -15.26
N MET A 552 -22.50 -5.26 -14.87
CA MET A 552 -21.85 -4.47 -13.84
C MET A 552 -22.84 -4.05 -12.75
N VAL A 553 -22.50 -4.33 -11.49
CA VAL A 553 -23.26 -3.91 -10.31
C VAL A 553 -22.39 -2.96 -9.51
N SER A 554 -22.85 -1.73 -9.32
CA SER A 554 -22.09 -0.70 -8.60
C SER A 554 -22.84 -0.24 -7.37
N PHE A 555 -22.19 -0.35 -6.21
CA PHE A 555 -22.65 0.29 -4.99
C PHE A 555 -22.30 1.78 -5.09
N ALA A 556 -23.30 2.62 -5.35
CA ALA A 556 -23.11 3.97 -5.85
C ALA A 556 -23.55 5.01 -4.83
N TYR A 557 -22.61 5.90 -4.46
CA TYR A 557 -22.91 7.11 -3.71
C TYR A 557 -23.45 8.21 -4.64
N THR A 558 -22.75 8.48 -5.73
CA THR A 558 -23.15 9.39 -6.83
C THR A 558 -22.92 8.67 -8.15
N ILE A 559 -23.54 9.16 -9.23
CA ILE A 559 -23.13 8.72 -10.57
C ILE A 559 -21.69 9.23 -10.82
N ASP A 560 -20.77 8.31 -11.12
CA ASP A 560 -19.35 8.59 -11.36
C ASP A 560 -18.88 7.93 -12.66
N GLU A 561 -17.64 8.17 -13.05
CA GLU A 561 -17.09 7.75 -14.34
C GLU A 561 -17.09 6.22 -14.53
N THR A 562 -16.93 5.43 -13.46
CA THR A 562 -16.93 3.97 -13.54
C THR A 562 -18.34 3.40 -13.52
N ASN A 563 -19.17 3.89 -12.61
CA ASN A 563 -20.56 3.42 -12.50
C ASN A 563 -21.46 3.97 -13.61
N TRP A 564 -20.99 4.95 -14.41
CA TRP A 564 -21.56 5.31 -15.70
C TRP A 564 -21.70 4.09 -16.63
N MET A 565 -20.81 3.09 -16.51
CA MET A 565 -20.87 1.81 -17.23
C MET A 565 -21.63 0.70 -16.47
N ALA A 566 -22.24 0.99 -15.33
CA ALA A 566 -22.99 -0.02 -14.54
C ALA A 566 -24.37 -0.33 -15.10
N ASP A 567 -24.81 -1.58 -14.99
CA ASP A 567 -26.16 -2.01 -15.36
C ASP A 567 -27.13 -1.82 -14.19
N ILE A 568 -26.65 -2.01 -12.97
CA ILE A 568 -27.39 -1.80 -11.73
C ILE A 568 -26.60 -0.87 -10.80
N LEU A 569 -27.27 0.15 -10.27
CA LEU A 569 -26.78 0.97 -9.17
C LEU A 569 -27.52 0.59 -7.88
N LEU A 570 -26.78 0.34 -6.81
CA LEU A 570 -27.32 0.03 -5.49
C LEU A 570 -26.90 1.14 -4.49
N PRO A 571 -27.84 1.87 -3.87
CA PRO A 571 -27.49 2.89 -2.89
C PRO A 571 -27.18 2.27 -1.52
N GLU A 572 -26.00 2.53 -0.97
CA GLU A 572 -25.66 2.13 0.39
C GLU A 572 -25.98 3.21 1.43
N ALA A 573 -26.05 2.81 2.69
CA ALA A 573 -25.94 3.72 3.81
C ALA A 573 -24.48 4.22 3.92
N THR A 574 -24.32 5.54 4.00
CA THR A 574 -23.02 6.21 4.03
C THR A 574 -22.41 6.20 5.44
N ASP A 575 -21.30 6.91 5.63
CA ASP A 575 -20.46 6.89 6.83
C ASP A 575 -21.19 7.33 8.12
N LEU A 576 -22.32 8.04 8.01
CA LEU A 576 -23.13 8.52 9.15
C LEU A 576 -24.44 7.74 9.34
N GLU A 577 -24.66 6.66 8.59
CA GLU A 577 -25.97 6.00 8.48
C GLU A 577 -25.90 4.48 8.70
N SER A 578 -24.72 3.93 9.03
CA SER A 578 -24.49 2.48 8.99
C SER A 578 -23.65 1.97 10.15
N LEU A 579 -23.83 0.69 10.47
CA LEU A 579 -23.05 0.00 11.50
C LEU A 579 -21.75 -0.56 10.93
N GLN A 580 -20.66 -0.43 11.70
CA GLN A 580 -19.37 -1.07 11.38
C GLN A 580 -18.44 -1.04 12.59
N LEU A 581 -17.79 -2.15 12.92
CA LEU A 581 -16.77 -2.24 13.97
C LEU A 581 -15.37 -2.31 13.36
N ILE A 582 -14.40 -1.55 13.91
CA ILE A 582 -12.98 -1.61 13.50
C ILE A 582 -12.08 -1.74 14.73
N ARG A 583 -11.08 -2.62 14.64
CA ARG A 583 -9.99 -2.72 15.64
C ARG A 583 -9.01 -1.54 15.52
N LEU A 584 -8.67 -0.92 16.64
CA LEU A 584 -7.74 0.21 16.79
C LEU A 584 -6.55 -0.13 17.69
N GLY A 585 -5.50 0.69 17.60
CA GLY A 585 -4.34 0.63 18.49
C GLY A 585 -3.17 -0.23 18.02
N ARG A 586 -2.22 -0.47 18.95
CA ARG A 586 -0.90 -1.05 18.67
C ARG A 586 -0.15 -0.26 17.57
N THR A 587 0.59 -0.93 16.69
CA THR A 587 1.26 -0.33 15.53
C THR A 587 0.37 -0.26 14.28
N LYS A 588 -0.93 -0.57 14.38
CA LYS A 588 -1.82 -0.67 13.21
C LYS A 588 -2.03 0.70 12.54
N PHE A 589 -2.11 0.73 11.21
CA PHE A 589 -2.18 1.94 10.37
C PHE A 589 -0.88 2.76 10.32
N VAL A 590 -0.90 3.90 9.61
CA VAL A 590 0.30 4.71 9.32
C VAL A 590 0.72 5.48 10.56
N GLU A 591 1.92 5.20 11.08
CA GLU A 591 2.59 5.91 12.19
C GLU A 591 1.73 6.11 13.45
N GLN A 592 0.89 5.13 13.76
CA GLN A 592 -0.08 5.25 14.84
C GLN A 592 0.49 4.87 16.23
N TYR A 593 1.43 3.91 16.35
CA TYR A 593 2.11 3.47 17.60
C TYR A 593 1.37 3.77 18.93
N TRP A 594 0.28 3.07 19.24
CA TRP A 594 -0.56 3.38 20.41
C TRP A 594 -0.09 2.61 21.65
N GLU A 595 -0.22 3.25 22.80
CA GLU A 595 -0.12 2.60 24.13
C GLU A 595 -1.45 1.94 24.56
N HIS A 596 -2.36 1.75 23.61
CA HIS A 596 -3.66 1.16 23.80
C HIS A 596 -4.02 0.25 22.63
N GLU A 597 -4.96 -0.67 22.86
CA GLU A 597 -5.63 -1.45 21.83
C GLU A 597 -7.13 -1.56 22.11
N GLY A 598 -7.94 -1.77 21.08
CA GLY A 598 -9.38 -1.84 21.27
C GLY A 598 -10.19 -1.91 19.99
N PHE A 599 -11.46 -1.46 20.08
CA PHE A 599 -12.39 -1.38 18.96
C PHE A 599 -13.23 -0.10 19.03
N ILE A 600 -13.60 0.43 17.86
CA ILE A 600 -14.48 1.59 17.73
C ILE A 600 -15.66 1.25 16.82
N LEU A 601 -16.85 1.73 17.23
CA LEU A 601 -18.09 1.55 16.50
C LEU A 601 -18.37 2.77 15.62
N ARG A 602 -18.71 2.50 14.35
CA ARG A 602 -19.49 3.41 13.51
C ARG A 602 -20.92 3.03 13.74
N GLN A 603 -21.73 4.02 14.10
CA GLN A 603 -23.17 3.86 14.26
C GLN A 603 -23.91 4.91 13.43
N PRO A 604 -25.16 4.62 13.03
CA PRO A 604 -26.02 5.63 12.41
C PRO A 604 -26.19 6.83 13.35
N ALA A 605 -25.74 8.00 12.93
CA ALA A 605 -26.07 9.27 13.58
C ALA A 605 -27.45 9.77 13.11
N VAL A 606 -27.83 9.41 11.89
CA VAL A 606 -29.14 9.68 11.28
C VAL A 606 -29.62 8.45 10.53
N GLU A 607 -30.93 8.38 10.30
CA GLU A 607 -31.52 7.33 9.44
C GLU A 607 -30.99 7.43 8.00
N PRO A 608 -30.81 6.30 7.31
CA PRO A 608 -30.43 6.30 5.90
C PRO A 608 -31.39 7.12 5.05
N ARG A 609 -30.86 8.02 4.21
CA ARG A 609 -31.69 8.81 3.30
C ARG A 609 -32.30 7.96 2.17
N GLY A 610 -33.55 8.25 1.83
CA GLY A 610 -34.27 7.57 0.75
C GLY A 610 -34.41 6.07 1.04
N ASP A 611 -34.12 5.26 0.04
CA ASP A 611 -34.12 3.80 0.14
C ASP A 611 -32.72 3.24 0.41
N ALA A 612 -31.71 4.04 0.75
CA ALA A 612 -30.39 3.51 1.08
C ALA A 612 -30.45 2.41 2.16
N ARG A 613 -29.58 1.40 2.06
CA ARG A 613 -29.55 0.27 3.00
C ARG A 613 -28.15 -0.02 3.54
N ASP A 614 -28.10 -0.51 4.77
CA ASP A 614 -26.86 -0.97 5.39
C ASP A 614 -26.26 -2.13 4.57
N PHE A 615 -24.93 -2.13 4.44
CA PHE A 615 -24.22 -3.12 3.64
C PHE A 615 -24.41 -4.55 4.18
N THR A 616 -24.54 -4.72 5.49
CA THR A 616 -24.86 -6.01 6.11
C THR A 616 -26.25 -6.49 5.72
N TRP A 617 -27.24 -5.60 5.64
CA TRP A 617 -28.57 -5.95 5.13
C TRP A 617 -28.52 -6.42 3.67
N ILE A 618 -27.82 -5.66 2.81
CA ILE A 618 -27.68 -6.02 1.39
C ILE A 618 -27.00 -7.38 1.23
N SER A 619 -25.95 -7.63 2.02
CA SER A 619 -25.20 -8.88 2.00
C SER A 619 -26.05 -10.08 2.42
N THR A 620 -26.85 -9.92 3.47
CA THR A 620 -27.78 -10.95 3.95
C THR A 620 -28.86 -11.26 2.91
N GLU A 621 -29.43 -10.24 2.25
CA GLU A 621 -30.41 -10.45 1.19
C GLU A 621 -29.83 -11.14 -0.04
N LEU A 622 -28.63 -10.75 -0.48
CA LEU A 622 -27.93 -11.46 -1.57
C LEU A 622 -27.68 -12.92 -1.19
N ALA A 623 -27.15 -13.19 0.01
CA ALA A 623 -26.91 -14.54 0.50
C ALA A 623 -28.19 -15.38 0.51
N ARG A 624 -29.30 -14.82 0.99
CA ARG A 624 -30.62 -15.48 1.01
C ARG A 624 -31.09 -15.81 -0.41
N ARG A 625 -31.07 -14.85 -1.33
CA ARG A 625 -31.56 -15.02 -2.70
C ARG A 625 -30.66 -15.93 -3.56
N THR A 626 -29.37 -16.04 -3.24
CA THR A 626 -28.45 -16.96 -3.93
C THR A 626 -28.38 -18.35 -3.29
N GLY A 627 -29.08 -18.60 -2.17
CA GLY A 627 -29.03 -19.87 -1.45
C GLY A 627 -27.71 -20.11 -0.71
N LEU A 628 -27.03 -19.04 -0.28
CA LEU A 628 -25.71 -19.04 0.39
C LEU A 628 -25.77 -18.66 1.87
N LEU A 629 -26.97 -18.61 2.46
CA LEU A 629 -27.18 -18.11 3.82
C LEU A 629 -26.32 -18.86 4.86
N GLY A 630 -26.24 -20.19 4.74
CA GLY A 630 -25.46 -21.04 5.64
C GLY A 630 -23.96 -20.73 5.60
N GLU A 631 -23.38 -20.71 4.40
CA GLU A 631 -21.96 -20.42 4.18
C GLU A 631 -21.61 -18.98 4.57
N TYR A 632 -22.51 -18.03 4.33
CA TYR A 632 -22.39 -16.63 4.70
C TYR A 632 -22.33 -16.44 6.22
N ASN A 633 -23.31 -16.97 6.95
CA ASN A 633 -23.33 -16.89 8.41
C ASN A 633 -22.13 -17.65 9.03
N ALA A 634 -21.76 -18.80 8.45
CA ALA A 634 -20.56 -19.51 8.88
C ALA A 634 -19.27 -18.70 8.63
N ALA A 635 -19.20 -17.94 7.54
CA ALA A 635 -18.08 -17.05 7.27
C ALA A 635 -18.04 -15.87 8.25
N ILE A 636 -19.19 -15.29 8.63
CA ILE A 636 -19.28 -14.29 9.71
C ILE A 636 -18.71 -14.88 11.01
N ASN A 637 -19.17 -16.07 11.41
CA ASN A 637 -18.71 -16.74 12.64
C ASN A 637 -17.19 -16.96 12.67
N ARG A 638 -16.57 -17.26 11.52
CA ARG A 638 -15.10 -17.41 11.38
C ARG A 638 -14.33 -16.10 11.41
N GLY A 639 -15.01 -14.96 11.32
CA GLY A 639 -14.41 -13.63 11.42
C GLY A 639 -14.33 -12.85 10.12
N ALA A 640 -15.01 -13.28 9.06
CA ALA A 640 -15.09 -12.49 7.82
C ALA A 640 -15.80 -11.13 8.01
N GLY A 641 -16.56 -10.96 9.10
CA GLY A 641 -17.15 -9.68 9.53
C GLY A 641 -16.21 -8.77 10.35
N GLY A 642 -14.92 -9.10 10.45
CA GLY A 642 -13.90 -8.29 11.14
C GLY A 642 -13.38 -8.90 12.45
N VAL A 643 -14.18 -9.73 13.13
CA VAL A 643 -13.79 -10.46 14.34
C VAL A 643 -14.41 -11.87 14.36
N PRO A 644 -13.65 -12.93 14.71
CA PRO A 644 -14.24 -14.25 14.96
C PRO A 644 -15.25 -14.20 16.11
N LEU A 645 -16.42 -14.81 15.94
CA LEU A 645 -17.49 -14.75 16.95
C LEU A 645 -17.33 -15.78 18.07
N ARG A 646 -16.32 -16.66 17.96
CA ARG A 646 -15.95 -17.64 18.99
C ARG A 646 -14.45 -17.66 19.20
N GLY A 647 -14.05 -17.93 20.43
CA GLY A 647 -12.65 -17.99 20.83
C GLY A 647 -12.48 -18.72 22.16
N GLN A 648 -11.32 -18.57 22.77
CA GLN A 648 -11.06 -19.16 24.08
C GLN A 648 -11.93 -18.48 25.14
N GLY A 649 -12.87 -19.21 25.73
CA GLY A 649 -13.71 -18.72 26.83
C GLY A 649 -14.96 -17.95 26.42
N PHE A 650 -15.30 -17.88 25.13
CA PHE A 650 -16.55 -17.26 24.67
C PHE A 650 -17.06 -17.85 23.34
N ASP A 651 -18.37 -17.86 23.15
CA ASP A 651 -19.03 -18.22 21.89
C ASP A 651 -20.29 -17.36 21.69
N PHE A 652 -20.26 -16.48 20.70
CA PHE A 652 -21.37 -15.63 20.27
C PHE A 652 -21.76 -15.94 18.82
N SER A 653 -21.50 -17.17 18.37
CA SER A 653 -21.75 -17.58 16.98
C SER A 653 -23.24 -17.46 16.63
N LEU A 654 -23.50 -17.00 15.42
CA LEU A 654 -24.83 -16.93 14.82
C LEU A 654 -25.25 -18.32 14.31
N ASP A 655 -26.54 -18.66 14.43
CA ASP A 655 -27.10 -19.87 13.80
C ASP A 655 -26.96 -19.78 12.27
N PRO A 656 -26.22 -20.69 11.61
CA PRO A 656 -26.01 -20.61 10.17
C PRO A 656 -27.30 -20.70 9.34
N SER A 657 -28.35 -21.34 9.85
CA SER A 657 -29.54 -21.72 9.08
C SER A 657 -30.60 -20.62 8.94
N ARG A 658 -30.56 -19.57 9.76
CA ARG A 658 -31.58 -18.51 9.78
C ARG A 658 -31.04 -17.15 9.34
N VAL A 659 -31.97 -16.27 8.98
CA VAL A 659 -31.67 -14.86 8.74
C VAL A 659 -31.51 -14.16 10.10
N HIS A 660 -30.49 -13.31 10.21
CA HIS A 660 -30.22 -12.46 11.38
C HIS A 660 -30.35 -10.99 10.98
N SER A 661 -30.82 -10.16 11.90
CA SER A 661 -30.85 -8.71 11.71
C SER A 661 -29.43 -8.12 11.70
N VAL A 662 -29.32 -6.89 11.21
CA VAL A 662 -28.06 -6.15 11.22
C VAL A 662 -27.57 -5.98 12.66
N GLU A 663 -28.47 -5.67 13.58
CA GLU A 663 -28.19 -5.49 15.01
C GLU A 663 -27.76 -6.80 15.68
N GLU A 664 -28.40 -7.94 15.40
CA GLU A 664 -28.00 -9.25 15.95
C GLU A 664 -26.54 -9.59 15.57
N ILE A 665 -26.18 -9.34 14.30
CA ILE A 665 -24.83 -9.60 13.79
C ILE A 665 -23.79 -8.69 14.49
N TRP A 666 -24.06 -7.39 14.57
CA TRP A 666 -23.11 -6.45 15.16
C TRP A 666 -23.06 -6.54 16.69
N ASP A 667 -24.13 -6.96 17.35
CA ASP A 667 -24.13 -7.28 18.78
C ASP A 667 -23.18 -8.44 19.10
N ALA A 668 -23.29 -9.54 18.35
CA ALA A 668 -22.38 -10.67 18.46
C ALA A 668 -20.92 -10.25 18.21
N ALA A 669 -20.68 -9.41 17.18
CA ALA A 669 -19.35 -8.89 16.87
C ALA A 669 -18.79 -8.02 18.00
N CYS A 670 -19.58 -7.13 18.59
CA CYS A 670 -19.15 -6.29 19.72
C CYS A 670 -18.76 -7.13 20.94
N ARG A 671 -19.61 -8.11 21.29
CA ARG A 671 -19.37 -9.03 22.42
C ARG A 671 -18.09 -9.84 22.21
N ALA A 672 -17.93 -10.41 21.01
CA ALA A 672 -16.76 -11.19 20.64
C ALA A 672 -15.47 -10.34 20.62
N ALA A 673 -15.56 -9.09 20.14
CA ALA A 673 -14.43 -8.18 20.07
C ALA A 673 -13.84 -7.88 21.44
N THR A 674 -14.66 -7.50 22.44
CA THR A 674 -14.16 -7.20 23.79
C THR A 674 -13.78 -8.47 24.55
N ALA A 675 -14.55 -9.56 24.40
CA ALA A 675 -14.20 -10.83 25.01
C ALA A 675 -12.85 -11.34 24.49
N GLY A 676 -12.60 -11.21 23.18
CA GLY A 676 -11.36 -11.65 22.55
C GLY A 676 -10.12 -10.93 23.08
N ILE A 677 -10.15 -9.60 23.20
CA ILE A 677 -8.96 -8.83 23.65
C ILE A 677 -8.78 -8.83 25.17
N THR A 678 -9.84 -9.09 25.93
CA THR A 678 -9.77 -9.17 27.40
C THR A 678 -9.60 -10.59 27.92
N GLY A 679 -9.58 -11.60 27.04
CA GLY A 679 -9.58 -13.01 27.45
C GLY A 679 -10.84 -13.41 28.24
N GLY A 680 -11.99 -12.84 27.86
CA GLY A 680 -13.30 -13.09 28.47
C GLY A 680 -13.61 -12.29 29.73
N ARG A 681 -12.71 -11.41 30.21
CA ARG A 681 -12.95 -10.61 31.43
C ARG A 681 -14.04 -9.56 31.26
N GLU A 682 -14.18 -9.00 30.06
CA GLU A 682 -15.22 -8.01 29.75
C GLU A 682 -15.96 -8.35 28.46
N VAL A 683 -17.28 -8.25 28.52
CA VAL A 683 -18.18 -8.41 27.38
C VAL A 683 -19.03 -7.15 27.25
N ARG A 684 -18.81 -6.39 26.17
CA ARG A 684 -19.59 -5.18 25.85
C ARG A 684 -20.37 -5.42 24.59
N ASP A 685 -21.64 -5.10 24.64
CA ASP A 685 -22.59 -5.36 23.57
C ASP A 685 -22.82 -4.13 22.69
N LEU A 686 -23.66 -4.26 21.66
CA LEU A 686 -23.86 -3.17 20.72
C LEU A 686 -24.43 -1.91 21.40
N ALA A 687 -25.33 -2.08 22.37
CA ALA A 687 -25.92 -0.96 23.11
C ALA A 687 -24.85 -0.17 23.88
N TRP A 688 -23.93 -0.89 24.56
CA TRP A 688 -22.80 -0.25 25.24
C TRP A 688 -21.91 0.54 24.27
N PHE A 689 -21.59 -0.03 23.11
CA PHE A 689 -20.78 0.69 22.11
C PHE A 689 -21.52 1.90 21.50
N LYS A 690 -22.85 1.85 21.35
CA LYS A 690 -23.62 3.01 20.88
C LYS A 690 -23.55 4.18 21.86
N GLU A 691 -23.57 3.89 23.15
CA GLU A 691 -23.43 4.90 24.21
C GLU A 691 -21.99 5.43 24.34
N ASN A 692 -20.99 4.55 24.29
CA ASN A 692 -19.59 4.89 24.64
C ASN A 692 -18.70 5.17 23.41
N GLY A 693 -19.11 4.74 22.21
CA GLY A 693 -18.37 4.90 20.95
C GLY A 693 -17.25 3.88 20.74
N PHE A 694 -16.36 3.70 21.73
CA PHE A 694 -15.22 2.80 21.62
C PHE A 694 -14.88 2.12 22.96
N TYR A 695 -14.20 0.98 22.86
CA TYR A 695 -13.57 0.28 23.97
C TYR A 695 -12.05 0.27 23.75
N SER A 696 -11.27 0.48 24.80
CA SER A 696 -9.81 0.36 24.75
C SER A 696 -9.22 -0.12 26.08
N GLN A 697 -8.11 -0.85 26.02
CA GLN A 697 -7.27 -1.23 27.16
C GLN A 697 -5.82 -0.82 26.90
N ARG A 698 -5.02 -0.71 27.96
CA ARG A 698 -3.58 -0.43 27.86
C ARG A 698 -2.85 -1.52 27.07
N TYR A 699 -1.89 -1.10 26.25
CA TYR A 699 -1.01 -1.96 25.47
C TYR A 699 0.44 -1.53 25.71
N SER A 700 1.33 -2.50 25.92
CA SER A 700 2.74 -2.25 26.19
C SER A 700 3.42 -1.62 24.98
N GLN A 701 4.24 -0.59 25.21
CA GLN A 701 5.06 0.05 24.20
C GLN A 701 6.11 -0.92 23.63
N ARG A 702 6.53 -1.94 24.38
CA ARG A 702 7.39 -3.02 23.87
C ARG A 702 6.82 -3.70 22.63
N GLY A 703 5.49 -3.79 22.54
CA GLY A 703 4.78 -4.33 21.37
C GLY A 703 4.85 -3.45 20.12
N TRP A 704 5.56 -2.33 20.15
CA TRP A 704 5.84 -1.55 18.95
C TRP A 704 7.04 -2.10 18.17
N TYR A 705 7.96 -2.74 18.89
CA TYR A 705 9.28 -3.12 18.41
C TYR A 705 9.32 -4.62 18.15
N LEU A 706 9.58 -5.02 16.89
CA LEU A 706 9.65 -6.45 16.56
C LEU A 706 10.98 -7.09 16.98
N TYR A 707 12.03 -6.28 17.14
CA TYR A 707 13.39 -6.74 17.46
C TYR A 707 13.46 -7.68 18.68
N PRO A 708 12.82 -7.37 19.83
CA PRO A 708 12.81 -8.26 20.99
C PRO A 708 12.26 -9.65 20.67
N THR A 709 11.17 -9.74 19.91
CA THR A 709 10.57 -11.01 19.51
C THR A 709 11.52 -11.83 18.63
N LEU A 710 12.24 -11.20 17.69
CA LEU A 710 13.26 -11.91 16.91
C LEU A 710 14.41 -12.38 17.79
N ALA A 711 14.89 -11.53 18.71
CA ALA A 711 16.00 -11.86 19.59
C ALA A 711 15.68 -13.04 20.54
N GLU A 712 14.46 -13.08 21.09
CA GLU A 712 13.96 -14.17 21.95
C GLU A 712 13.89 -15.51 21.20
N GLN A 713 13.61 -15.47 19.89
CA GLN A 713 13.56 -16.65 19.03
C GLN A 713 14.90 -16.98 18.35
N ASN A 714 15.98 -16.26 18.67
CA ASN A 714 17.29 -16.34 18.01
C ASN A 714 17.20 -16.21 16.47
N LEU A 715 16.32 -15.33 15.99
CA LEU A 715 16.14 -15.05 14.57
C LEU A 715 17.01 -13.87 14.10
N ARG A 716 17.31 -13.91 12.79
CA ARG A 716 18.09 -12.92 12.06
C ARG A 716 17.22 -12.27 10.98
N PHE A 717 17.56 -11.04 10.60
CA PHE A 717 17.07 -10.39 9.40
C PHE A 717 17.83 -10.93 8.17
N GLU A 718 17.12 -11.27 7.09
CA GLU A 718 17.71 -11.74 5.82
C GLU A 718 18.23 -10.57 4.98
N LEU A 719 19.12 -9.79 5.58
CA LEU A 719 19.80 -8.66 4.98
C LEU A 719 21.26 -8.68 5.44
N PRO A 720 22.19 -8.12 4.65
CA PRO A 720 21.97 -7.44 3.36
C PRO A 720 21.79 -8.38 2.16
N TYR A 721 22.08 -9.68 2.34
CA TYR A 721 22.22 -10.65 1.24
C TYR A 721 20.96 -11.53 1.07
N GLN A 722 20.45 -11.65 -0.15
CA GLN A 722 19.09 -12.14 -0.44
C GLN A 722 19.07 -13.49 -1.18
N GLU A 723 19.58 -14.54 -0.55
CA GLU A 723 19.61 -15.87 -1.16
C GLU A 723 18.21 -16.38 -1.58
N ARG A 724 17.21 -16.34 -0.68
CA ARG A 724 15.92 -17.01 -0.94
C ARG A 724 15.15 -16.34 -2.06
N LEU A 725 15.18 -15.01 -2.15
CA LEU A 725 14.58 -14.26 -3.25
C LEU A 725 15.29 -14.52 -4.57
N THR A 726 16.63 -14.53 -4.57
CA THR A 726 17.43 -14.82 -5.77
C THR A 726 17.13 -16.21 -6.30
N ARG A 727 17.13 -17.22 -5.41
CA ARG A 727 16.79 -18.60 -5.77
C ARG A 727 15.39 -18.70 -6.38
N SER A 728 14.39 -18.10 -5.74
CA SER A 728 13.01 -18.12 -6.25
C SER A 728 12.88 -17.44 -7.62
N GLY A 729 13.61 -16.34 -7.85
CA GLY A 729 13.68 -15.69 -9.16
C GLY A 729 14.29 -16.58 -10.25
N ARG A 730 15.38 -17.28 -9.94
CA ARG A 730 16.04 -18.22 -10.87
C ARG A 730 15.19 -19.44 -11.18
N GLU A 731 14.46 -19.96 -10.20
CA GLU A 731 13.47 -21.02 -10.43
C GLU A 731 12.35 -20.52 -11.34
N LEU A 732 11.80 -19.33 -11.05
CA LEU A 732 10.77 -18.71 -11.87
C LEU A 732 11.22 -18.49 -13.32
N GLU A 733 12.45 -18.03 -13.53
CA GLU A 733 13.07 -17.89 -14.85
C GLU A 733 12.99 -19.22 -15.63
N ARG A 734 13.44 -20.33 -15.02
CA ARG A 734 13.34 -21.67 -15.63
C ARG A 734 11.90 -22.04 -15.95
N ARG A 735 10.97 -21.83 -15.01
CA ARG A 735 9.56 -22.16 -15.20
C ARG A 735 8.93 -21.38 -16.36
N LEU A 736 9.26 -20.10 -16.50
CA LEU A 736 8.75 -19.25 -17.59
C LEU A 736 9.35 -19.67 -18.94
N HIS A 737 10.66 -19.93 -19.00
CA HIS A 737 11.33 -20.38 -20.24
C HIS A 737 10.85 -21.75 -20.70
N GLU A 738 10.53 -22.68 -19.79
CA GLU A 738 9.87 -23.95 -20.12
C GLU A 738 8.50 -23.77 -20.77
N GLN A 739 7.85 -22.60 -20.61
CA GLN A 739 6.61 -22.22 -21.28
C GLN A 739 6.84 -21.34 -22.52
N GLY A 740 8.09 -21.08 -22.90
CA GLY A 740 8.43 -20.14 -23.98
C GLY A 740 8.08 -18.69 -23.63
N ILE A 741 8.01 -18.34 -22.34
CA ILE A 741 7.73 -16.98 -21.87
C ILE A 741 9.06 -16.25 -21.62
N HIS A 742 9.40 -15.31 -22.50
CA HIS A 742 10.62 -14.48 -22.41
C HIS A 742 10.33 -12.97 -22.24
N TRP A 743 9.06 -12.57 -22.34
CA TRP A 743 8.68 -11.15 -22.22
C TRP A 743 8.76 -10.61 -20.78
N TRP A 744 9.05 -11.48 -19.78
CA TRP A 744 9.25 -11.13 -18.37
C TRP A 744 10.73 -11.18 -17.95
N ASP A 745 11.65 -11.41 -18.89
CA ASP A 745 13.09 -11.58 -18.60
C ASP A 745 13.71 -10.35 -17.93
N ASP A 746 13.30 -9.16 -18.37
CA ASP A 746 13.75 -7.90 -17.76
C ASP A 746 13.39 -7.88 -16.27
N GLN A 747 12.16 -8.20 -15.89
CA GLN A 747 11.70 -8.20 -14.50
C GLN A 747 12.48 -9.20 -13.64
N LEU A 748 12.80 -10.37 -14.20
CA LEU A 748 13.58 -11.40 -13.48
C LEU A 748 14.97 -10.90 -13.05
N THR A 749 15.50 -9.86 -13.70
CA THR A 749 16.80 -9.27 -13.33
C THR A 749 16.81 -8.58 -11.97
N GLU A 750 15.66 -8.26 -11.36
CA GLU A 750 15.62 -7.69 -9.99
C GLU A 750 15.93 -8.74 -8.91
N TYR A 751 15.80 -10.05 -9.21
CA TYR A 751 16.13 -11.10 -8.25
C TYR A 751 17.65 -11.31 -8.16
N GLN A 752 18.30 -10.48 -7.36
CA GLN A 752 19.75 -10.45 -7.16
C GLN A 752 20.11 -10.64 -5.68
N PHE A 753 21.24 -11.29 -5.43
CA PHE A 753 21.74 -11.47 -4.07
C PHE A 753 22.00 -10.14 -3.36
N LEU A 754 22.60 -9.20 -4.09
CA LEU A 754 22.83 -7.81 -3.72
C LEU A 754 22.39 -6.95 -4.92
N PRO A 755 21.38 -6.08 -4.77
CA PRO A 755 20.85 -5.29 -5.89
C PRO A 755 21.88 -4.30 -6.43
N ALA A 756 22.10 -4.30 -7.74
CA ALA A 756 22.90 -3.28 -8.43
C ALA A 756 22.03 -2.09 -8.85
N TRP A 757 22.64 -0.91 -9.00
CA TRP A 757 21.92 0.26 -9.51
C TRP A 757 21.52 0.07 -10.98
N HIS A 758 20.34 0.54 -11.34
CA HIS A 758 19.81 0.53 -12.70
C HIS A 758 19.67 1.95 -13.25
N ASP A 759 19.97 2.15 -14.54
CA ASP A 759 19.67 3.39 -15.27
C ASP A 759 18.17 3.52 -15.53
N LEU A 760 17.46 4.01 -14.52
CA LEU A 760 16.02 4.22 -14.55
C LEU A 760 15.64 5.36 -15.51
N PRO A 761 16.26 6.56 -15.49
CA PRO A 761 15.94 7.60 -16.46
C PRO A 761 16.07 7.12 -17.91
N GLY A 762 17.17 6.44 -18.26
CA GLY A 762 17.34 5.91 -19.61
C GLY A 762 16.38 4.77 -19.93
N ARG A 763 15.87 4.01 -18.95
CA ARG A 763 14.78 3.04 -19.18
C ARG A 763 13.52 3.73 -19.69
N TRP A 764 13.16 4.90 -19.16
CA TRP A 764 12.02 5.67 -19.65
C TRP A 764 12.25 6.21 -21.07
N GLU A 765 13.47 6.64 -21.38
CA GLU A 765 13.84 7.08 -22.74
C GLU A 765 13.78 5.94 -23.75
N ARG A 766 14.28 4.75 -23.38
CA ARG A 766 14.17 3.53 -24.19
C ARG A 766 12.71 3.12 -24.42
N ALA A 767 11.87 3.22 -23.39
CA ALA A 767 10.44 2.93 -23.51
C ALA A 767 9.73 3.89 -24.47
N LEU A 768 10.07 5.19 -24.45
CA LEU A 768 9.58 6.15 -25.45
C LEU A 768 10.05 5.79 -26.86
N ALA A 769 11.33 5.47 -27.03
CA ALA A 769 11.91 5.10 -28.33
C ALA A 769 11.23 3.85 -28.93
N ARG A 770 10.94 2.84 -28.11
CA ARG A 770 10.20 1.63 -28.54
C ARG A 770 8.75 1.93 -28.94
N GLN A 771 8.15 2.97 -28.38
CA GLN A 771 6.84 3.48 -28.80
C GLN A 771 6.91 4.36 -30.06
N GLY A 772 8.10 4.51 -30.68
CA GLY A 772 8.31 5.32 -31.88
C GLY A 772 8.46 6.83 -31.60
N ALA A 773 8.53 7.24 -30.34
CA ALA A 773 8.73 8.63 -29.93
C ALA A 773 10.22 8.99 -29.79
N LYS A 774 10.57 10.25 -30.01
CA LYS A 774 11.92 10.75 -29.74
C LYS A 774 11.99 11.27 -28.29
N PRO A 775 12.88 10.75 -27.43
CA PRO A 775 12.94 11.17 -26.02
C PRO A 775 13.08 12.69 -25.81
N ASP A 776 13.81 13.38 -26.68
CA ASP A 776 14.01 14.84 -26.63
C ASP A 776 12.72 15.66 -26.85
N GLU A 777 11.71 15.07 -27.48
CA GLU A 777 10.39 15.71 -27.65
C GLU A 777 9.54 15.66 -26.36
N PHE A 778 9.93 14.82 -25.39
CA PHE A 778 9.27 14.65 -24.09
C PHE A 778 10.24 14.97 -22.93
N PRO A 779 10.78 16.20 -22.85
CA PRO A 779 11.91 16.52 -21.98
C PRO A 779 11.53 16.58 -20.49
N PHE A 780 10.24 16.66 -20.15
CA PHE A 780 9.78 16.86 -18.78
C PHE A 780 9.36 15.57 -18.11
N TRP A 781 9.61 15.46 -16.81
CA TRP A 781 8.94 14.49 -15.93
C TRP A 781 7.65 15.08 -15.40
N LEU A 782 6.51 14.41 -15.60
CA LEU A 782 5.27 14.74 -14.95
C LEU A 782 5.10 13.89 -13.69
N LEU A 783 4.88 14.54 -12.56
CA LEU A 783 4.60 13.92 -11.27
C LEU A 783 3.19 14.28 -10.78
N THR A 784 2.72 13.55 -9.77
CA THR A 784 1.51 13.89 -9.03
C THR A 784 1.77 13.86 -7.53
N THR A 785 1.02 14.67 -6.78
CA THR A 785 1.00 14.66 -5.32
C THR A 785 -0.43 14.67 -4.82
N LYS A 786 -0.68 14.08 -3.64
CA LYS A 786 -2.01 14.09 -3.03
C LYS A 786 -2.33 15.46 -2.43
N SER A 787 -3.59 15.66 -2.13
CA SER A 787 -4.11 16.80 -1.39
C SER A 787 -4.71 16.33 -0.08
N MET A 788 -4.59 17.13 0.99
CA MET A 788 -5.04 16.73 2.33
C MET A 788 -6.57 16.80 2.47
N GLN A 789 -7.21 17.66 1.68
CA GLN A 789 -8.65 17.91 1.62
C GLN A 789 -9.39 16.79 0.88
N PHE A 790 -8.75 16.24 -0.15
CA PHE A 790 -9.37 15.21 -0.98
C PHE A 790 -9.00 13.80 -0.52
N HIS A 791 -10.01 12.96 -0.32
CA HIS A 791 -9.84 11.51 -0.26
C HIS A 791 -9.86 10.94 -1.67
N ALA A 792 -8.73 11.03 -2.38
CA ALA A 792 -8.68 10.73 -3.81
C ALA A 792 -9.85 11.43 -4.53
N SER A 793 -10.72 10.67 -5.21
CA SER A 793 -11.95 11.19 -5.82
C SER A 793 -13.21 11.05 -4.95
N GLY A 794 -13.16 10.33 -3.83
CA GLY A 794 -14.34 9.93 -3.06
C GLY A 794 -15.09 11.07 -2.35
N ASN A 795 -14.50 12.26 -2.30
CA ASN A 795 -15.14 13.49 -1.84
C ASN A 795 -14.93 14.67 -2.81
N ALA A 796 -14.56 14.40 -4.06
CA ALA A 796 -14.30 15.46 -5.05
C ALA A 796 -15.56 16.25 -5.43
N SER A 797 -16.74 15.66 -5.25
CA SER A 797 -18.04 16.32 -5.44
C SER A 797 -18.46 17.23 -4.27
N ILE A 798 -17.70 17.26 -3.17
CA ILE A 798 -18.02 18.06 -1.99
C ILE A 798 -17.45 19.47 -2.14
N GLN A 799 -18.33 20.46 -2.27
CA GLN A 799 -17.96 21.85 -2.55
C GLN A 799 -17.04 22.45 -1.48
N LEU A 800 -17.28 22.15 -0.21
CA LEU A 800 -16.42 22.59 0.89
C LEU A 800 -14.99 22.07 0.76
N MET A 801 -14.79 20.86 0.23
CA MET A 801 -13.44 20.30 0.05
C MET A 801 -12.68 21.07 -1.03
N ASP A 802 -13.36 21.44 -2.12
CA ASP A 802 -12.78 22.31 -3.14
C ASP A 802 -12.45 23.70 -2.59
N GLU A 803 -13.39 24.34 -1.90
CA GLU A 803 -13.17 25.67 -1.29
C GLU A 803 -11.94 25.68 -0.39
N VAL A 804 -11.84 24.72 0.54
CA VAL A 804 -10.72 24.62 1.48
C VAL A 804 -9.42 24.21 0.78
N SER A 805 -9.48 23.46 -0.34
CA SER A 805 -8.29 23.06 -1.09
C SER A 805 -7.54 24.25 -1.70
N ARG A 806 -8.26 25.34 -2.00
CA ARG A 806 -7.67 26.56 -2.59
C ARG A 806 -6.76 27.33 -1.64
N ASN A 807 -6.77 26.97 -0.34
CA ASN A 807 -5.78 27.47 0.63
C ASN A 807 -4.37 26.90 0.40
N VAL A 808 -4.23 25.87 -0.45
CA VAL A 808 -2.95 25.28 -0.86
C VAL A 808 -2.70 25.60 -2.33
N ARG A 809 -1.55 26.25 -2.63
CA ARG A 809 -1.16 26.58 -4.00
C ARG A 809 -0.88 25.30 -4.82
N GLY A 810 -1.32 25.28 -6.08
CA GLY A 810 -1.06 24.17 -7.02
C GLY A 810 -2.31 23.41 -7.48
N HIS A 811 -3.43 23.56 -6.78
CA HIS A 811 -4.69 22.93 -7.17
C HIS A 811 -5.21 23.41 -8.54
N ARG A 812 -5.87 22.51 -9.27
CA ARG A 812 -6.56 22.72 -10.56
C ARG A 812 -5.67 23.06 -11.77
N GLY A 813 -4.35 23.07 -11.63
CA GLY A 813 -3.44 23.45 -12.70
C GLY A 813 -2.25 22.52 -12.87
N VAL A 814 -1.38 22.90 -13.79
CA VAL A 814 -0.08 22.27 -14.04
C VAL A 814 0.99 23.17 -13.45
N VAL A 815 1.69 22.70 -12.43
CA VAL A 815 2.78 23.45 -11.80
C VAL A 815 4.01 23.39 -12.69
N VAL A 816 4.55 24.55 -13.04
CA VAL A 816 5.71 24.73 -13.92
C VAL A 816 6.77 25.55 -13.21
N ASN A 817 8.04 25.14 -13.31
CA ASN A 817 9.16 25.93 -12.80
C ASN A 817 9.18 27.34 -13.42
N THR A 818 9.49 28.37 -12.64
CA THR A 818 9.62 29.78 -13.06
C THR A 818 10.54 29.99 -14.26
N ALA A 819 11.75 29.43 -14.25
CA ALA A 819 12.73 29.58 -15.33
C ALA A 819 12.28 28.83 -16.59
N THR A 820 11.70 27.65 -16.44
CA THR A 820 11.10 26.90 -17.54
C THR A 820 9.91 27.64 -18.14
N ALA A 821 9.02 28.20 -17.32
CA ALA A 821 7.88 28.99 -17.76
C ALA A 821 8.33 30.22 -18.56
N ALA A 822 9.33 30.96 -18.06
CA ALA A 822 9.92 32.09 -18.77
C ALA A 822 10.53 31.67 -20.12
N ARG A 823 11.32 30.58 -20.15
CA ARG A 823 11.92 30.04 -21.38
C ARG A 823 10.88 29.63 -22.43
N LEU A 824 9.74 29.13 -21.99
CA LEU A 824 8.63 28.69 -22.87
C LEU A 824 7.59 29.78 -23.13
N GLY A 825 7.75 30.99 -22.57
CA GLY A 825 6.78 32.08 -22.71
C GLY A 825 5.40 31.76 -22.10
N ILE A 826 5.37 31.02 -20.99
CA ILE A 826 4.17 30.63 -20.25
C ILE A 826 4.03 31.53 -19.00
N GLY A 827 2.90 32.23 -18.88
CA GLY A 827 2.55 33.02 -17.70
C GLY A 827 1.65 32.27 -16.71
N GLU A 828 1.49 32.82 -15.50
CA GLU A 828 0.51 32.33 -14.52
C GLU A 828 -0.90 32.33 -15.14
N GLY A 829 -1.61 31.22 -15.01
CA GLY A 829 -2.97 31.06 -15.51
C GLY A 829 -3.10 30.84 -17.02
N ASP A 830 -2.00 30.87 -17.80
CA ASP A 830 -2.06 30.50 -19.21
C ASP A 830 -2.50 29.03 -19.34
N LEU A 831 -3.40 28.76 -20.29
CA LEU A 831 -3.80 27.39 -20.57
C LEU A 831 -2.61 26.64 -21.20
N VAL A 832 -2.20 25.55 -20.57
CA VAL A 832 -1.14 24.67 -21.05
C VAL A 832 -1.66 23.28 -21.34
N GLU A 833 -0.99 22.64 -22.28
CA GLU A 833 -1.24 21.28 -22.72
C GLU A 833 -0.04 20.41 -22.35
N VAL A 834 -0.33 19.29 -21.68
CA VAL A 834 0.65 18.28 -21.30
C VAL A 834 0.37 17.03 -22.13
N VAL A 835 1.36 16.61 -22.92
CA VAL A 835 1.20 15.57 -23.95
C VAL A 835 2.15 14.41 -23.67
N SER A 836 1.63 13.19 -23.76
CA SER A 836 2.42 11.96 -23.80
C SER A 836 2.17 11.20 -25.11
N THR A 837 2.72 9.99 -25.22
CA THR A 837 2.48 9.09 -26.36
C THR A 837 1.06 8.53 -26.41
N VAL A 838 0.32 8.54 -25.29
CA VAL A 838 -1.02 7.92 -25.21
C VAL A 838 -2.16 8.93 -25.20
N SER A 839 -1.96 10.13 -24.65
CA SER A 839 -3.03 11.10 -24.54
C SER A 839 -2.52 12.52 -24.26
N THR A 840 -3.47 13.41 -23.98
CA THR A 840 -3.22 14.81 -23.67
C THR A 840 -4.14 15.25 -22.54
N THR A 841 -3.62 16.08 -21.63
CA THR A 841 -4.40 16.76 -20.59
C THR A 841 -4.10 18.26 -20.59
N ARG A 842 -5.03 19.06 -20.08
CA ARG A 842 -4.96 20.53 -20.13
C ARG A 842 -5.33 21.13 -18.78
N GLY A 843 -4.67 22.23 -18.44
CA GLY A 843 -4.99 23.00 -17.24
C GLY A 843 -4.27 24.34 -17.24
N PRO A 844 -4.69 25.29 -16.40
CA PRO A 844 -3.95 26.54 -16.20
C PRO A 844 -2.55 26.27 -15.65
N ALA A 845 -1.54 27.00 -16.14
CA ALA A 845 -0.20 26.97 -15.62
C ALA A 845 -0.13 27.64 -14.24
N ILE A 846 0.57 27.01 -13.31
CA ILE A 846 0.87 27.55 -11.99
C ILE A 846 2.39 27.70 -11.90
N VAL A 847 2.88 28.93 -11.98
CA VAL A 847 4.30 29.22 -12.06
C VAL A 847 4.90 29.24 -10.66
N ASN A 848 5.80 28.29 -10.36
CA ASN A 848 6.34 28.09 -9.02
C ASN A 848 7.86 27.81 -9.05
N GLN A 849 8.63 28.45 -8.17
CA GLN A 849 10.07 28.21 -8.05
C GLN A 849 10.40 26.87 -7.38
N GLY A 850 9.54 26.39 -6.48
CA GLY A 850 9.72 25.20 -5.66
C GLY A 850 9.51 23.88 -6.41
N ILE A 851 9.93 23.80 -7.67
CA ILE A 851 9.92 22.57 -8.47
C ILE A 851 11.10 22.61 -9.43
N ARG A 852 11.70 21.46 -9.71
CA ARG A 852 12.81 21.38 -10.66
C ARG A 852 12.45 21.89 -12.07
N PRO A 853 13.39 22.50 -12.81
CA PRO A 853 13.16 23.00 -14.17
C PRO A 853 12.70 21.94 -15.18
N ASP A 854 13.13 20.69 -15.00
CA ASP A 854 12.83 19.54 -15.86
C ASP A 854 11.60 18.74 -15.40
N THR A 855 10.82 19.26 -14.44
CA THR A 855 9.72 18.55 -13.79
C THR A 855 8.44 19.41 -13.78
N LEU A 856 7.30 18.74 -13.98
CA LEU A 856 5.95 19.28 -13.88
C LEU A 856 5.19 18.54 -12.78
N LEU A 857 4.21 19.19 -12.17
CA LEU A 857 3.40 18.59 -11.12
C LEU A 857 1.92 18.89 -11.31
N ILE A 858 1.08 17.87 -11.15
CA ILE A 858 -0.38 18.01 -11.03
C ILE A 858 -0.80 17.54 -9.63
N VAL A 859 -1.47 18.42 -8.88
CA VAL A 859 -1.99 18.09 -7.54
C VAL A 859 -3.31 17.33 -7.68
N GLY A 860 -3.32 16.09 -7.21
CA GLY A 860 -4.41 15.14 -7.33
C GLY A 860 -4.55 14.54 -8.74
N GLN A 861 -5.59 13.73 -8.93
CA GLN A 861 -5.84 12.95 -10.15
C GLN A 861 -7.30 13.17 -10.56
N PHE A 862 -7.59 14.32 -11.18
CA PHE A 862 -8.95 14.87 -11.29
C PHE A 862 -9.41 15.05 -12.75
N ASP A 863 -9.41 14.01 -13.57
CA ASP A 863 -10.03 14.03 -14.92
C ASP A 863 -11.50 13.58 -14.85
N HIS A 864 -12.27 14.24 -13.97
CA HIS A 864 -13.68 13.94 -13.79
C HIS A 864 -14.49 14.42 -15.00
N TRP A 865 -15.36 13.55 -15.51
CA TRP A 865 -16.24 13.86 -16.65
C TRP A 865 -17.71 13.47 -16.39
N ALA A 866 -17.98 12.65 -15.37
CA ALA A 866 -19.33 12.27 -14.96
C ALA A 866 -19.67 12.71 -13.54
N THR A 867 -18.69 12.66 -12.62
CA THR A 867 -18.91 12.95 -11.19
C THR A 867 -19.48 14.36 -10.99
N PRO A 868 -20.68 14.52 -10.41
CA PRO A 868 -21.33 15.81 -10.21
C PRO A 868 -20.45 16.81 -9.46
N TYR A 869 -20.53 18.09 -9.84
CA TYR A 869 -19.66 19.19 -9.38
C TYR A 869 -18.18 19.04 -9.79
N ALA A 870 -17.56 17.88 -9.54
CA ALA A 870 -16.16 17.62 -9.86
C ALA A 870 -15.86 17.70 -11.36
N LYS A 871 -16.79 17.25 -12.22
CA LYS A 871 -16.66 17.34 -13.69
C LYS A 871 -16.53 18.77 -14.21
N ASP A 872 -17.06 19.74 -13.47
CA ASP A 872 -17.06 21.15 -13.86
C ASP A 872 -15.75 21.86 -13.44
N LEU A 873 -14.90 21.18 -12.64
CA LEU A 873 -13.59 21.69 -12.23
C LEU A 873 -12.56 21.66 -13.36
N GLN A 874 -12.74 20.77 -14.35
CA GLN A 874 -11.89 20.62 -15.53
C GLN A 874 -10.39 20.56 -15.19
N ALA A 875 -10.04 19.83 -14.12
CA ALA A 875 -8.67 19.75 -13.66
C ALA A 875 -7.85 18.77 -14.53
N PRO A 876 -6.55 19.05 -14.76
CA PRO A 876 -5.68 18.12 -15.46
C PRO A 876 -5.41 16.87 -14.63
N SER A 877 -4.97 15.79 -15.27
CA SER A 877 -4.64 14.53 -14.59
C SER A 877 -3.44 13.82 -15.21
N LEU A 878 -2.52 13.39 -14.36
CA LEU A 878 -1.39 12.53 -14.75
C LEU A 878 -1.89 11.19 -15.32
N ASN A 879 -2.93 10.63 -14.73
CA ASN A 879 -3.47 9.31 -15.11
C ASN A 879 -3.97 9.28 -16.57
N THR A 880 -4.44 10.41 -17.09
CA THR A 880 -4.87 10.54 -18.49
C THR A 880 -3.72 10.36 -19.47
N VAL A 881 -2.53 10.85 -19.11
CA VAL A 881 -1.34 10.86 -19.99
C VAL A 881 -0.32 9.78 -19.63
N ALA A 882 -0.47 9.07 -18.51
CA ALA A 882 0.45 8.01 -18.13
C ALA A 882 0.03 6.67 -18.77
N PRO A 883 0.92 5.99 -19.51
CA PRO A 883 0.61 4.72 -20.18
C PRO A 883 0.57 3.54 -19.21
N MET A 884 -0.23 2.52 -19.53
CA MET A 884 0.02 1.16 -19.03
C MET A 884 1.17 0.56 -19.84
N SER A 885 2.17 -0.04 -19.18
CA SER A 885 3.37 -0.55 -19.87
C SER A 885 3.96 -1.73 -19.15
N LEU A 886 4.21 -2.83 -19.88
CA LEU A 886 4.95 -3.99 -19.39
C LEU A 886 6.43 -3.64 -19.13
N GLU A 887 7.04 -2.84 -20.01
CA GLU A 887 8.46 -2.46 -19.91
C GLU A 887 8.77 -1.62 -18.67
N LEU A 888 7.79 -0.85 -18.20
CA LEU A 888 7.90 0.02 -17.03
C LEU A 888 7.36 -0.64 -15.75
N THR A 889 7.01 -1.92 -15.82
CA THR A 889 6.57 -2.72 -14.68
C THR A 889 7.75 -3.47 -14.07
N ASP A 890 7.89 -3.38 -12.74
CA ASP A 890 8.96 -4.06 -11.99
C ASP A 890 8.61 -5.54 -11.67
N ALA A 891 9.51 -6.27 -11.03
CA ALA A 891 9.32 -7.70 -10.72
C ALA A 891 8.23 -7.95 -9.68
N THR A 892 7.88 -6.95 -8.88
CA THR A 892 6.74 -7.03 -7.97
C THR A 892 5.40 -6.88 -8.69
N GLY A 893 5.41 -6.43 -9.94
CA GLY A 893 4.20 -6.13 -10.70
C GLY A 893 3.72 -4.68 -10.54
N SER A 894 4.56 -3.80 -10.01
CA SER A 894 4.26 -2.39 -9.80
C SER A 894 4.53 -1.57 -11.05
N GLY A 895 3.69 -0.58 -11.31
CA GLY A 895 3.94 0.49 -12.28
C GLY A 895 4.14 1.83 -11.58
N SER A 896 4.63 2.85 -12.30
CA SER A 896 4.96 4.16 -11.73
C SER A 896 3.89 5.24 -11.97
N ASP A 897 3.64 6.09 -10.96
CA ASP A 897 2.81 7.31 -11.11
C ASP A 897 3.67 8.54 -11.46
N LEU A 898 4.40 8.40 -12.56
CA LEU A 898 5.15 9.46 -13.24
C LEU A 898 5.22 9.14 -14.73
N VAL A 899 5.48 10.12 -15.58
CA VAL A 899 5.58 9.91 -17.03
C VAL A 899 6.41 11.00 -17.69
N ARG A 900 7.11 10.67 -18.78
CA ARG A 900 7.80 11.65 -19.63
C ARG A 900 6.80 12.34 -20.55
N VAL A 901 6.82 13.68 -20.57
CA VAL A 901 5.81 14.49 -21.28
C VAL A 901 6.43 15.68 -22.01
N ALA A 902 5.70 16.18 -23.00
CA ALA A 902 5.90 17.50 -23.58
C ALA A 902 4.96 18.52 -22.91
N LEU A 903 5.40 19.78 -22.86
CA LEU A 903 4.60 20.91 -22.38
C LEU A 903 4.45 21.93 -23.52
N ARG A 904 3.22 22.35 -23.79
CA ARG A 904 2.91 23.36 -24.82
C ARG A 904 1.99 24.42 -24.26
N ARG A 905 2.21 25.68 -24.65
CA ARG A 905 1.24 26.76 -24.42
C ARG A 905 0.12 26.63 -25.45
N VAL A 906 -1.13 26.68 -25.00
CA VAL A 906 -2.28 26.73 -25.91
C VAL A 906 -2.47 28.18 -26.33
N ALA A 907 -2.35 28.47 -27.63
CA ALA A 907 -2.65 29.81 -28.14
C ALA A 907 -4.11 30.16 -27.79
N ARG A 908 -4.35 31.35 -27.23
CA ARG A 908 -5.72 31.86 -27.09
C ARG A 908 -6.30 31.92 -28.50
N SER A 909 -7.22 31.01 -28.83
CA SER A 909 -8.06 31.19 -30.00
C SER A 909 -8.74 32.54 -29.82
N GLY A 910 -8.44 33.49 -30.70
CA GLY A 910 -9.14 34.76 -30.71
C GLY A 910 -10.63 34.45 -30.79
N ARG A 911 -11.40 34.88 -29.79
CA ARG A 911 -12.86 34.84 -29.86
C ARG A 911 -13.24 35.49 -31.19
N ARG A 912 -13.75 34.69 -32.12
CA ARG A 912 -14.63 35.17 -33.18
C ARG A 912 -16.05 34.86 -32.76
#